data_AF-A0A0D6SLM9-F1
#
_entry.id   AF-A0A0D6SLM9-F1
#
_cell.length_a   1.000
_cell.length_b   1.000
_cell.length_c   1.000
_cell.angle_alpha   90.00
_cell.angle_beta   90.00
_cell.angle_gamma   90.00
#
_symmetry.space_group_name_H-M   'P 1'
#
loop_
_entity.id
_entity.type
_entity.pdbx_description
1 polymer ?
#
loop_
_entity_poly.entity_id
_entity_poly.type
_entity_poly.pdbx_seq_one_letter_code
_entity_poly.pdbx_strand_id
1 'polypeptide(L)'
;MSQERYGIRRFALLNTAGYSLGLFPLENPLSVYGANNLGKSASINALQFPILARMSDMSFGKYSLEQSRKFYFATDTSYILVEVSLPHGPHVIGVAGRGPGGGFGHQFFAYQGSLDLDHYQKNGTCLRQRELFANLEREGIKAYELKPDELRRLLVGGHTSIPLDLTLIPLRSTSEHSLKTFRALFINLLHMREITAAKLKQLFLDAFEHSLRSGSVDYIAATEEAFRDVRRMEQDYQALVAAGPLVEALANGVTQREILRGKLHRLSPLLDSLLGTWHDYSGARREELVIQAEHYRSEQDGLQNEQRGGTTELMRLEREITETQRWLGELAVLKNRFALVEDAKVLEQQLLAAKDAHDELAGALAQSRQFSTEDLDERVRDLEKRLKAVKQQLDHADNNSYSRLREEFSQADVDRLMRLFNGQLFSLPLGEKGIQLDDADAWVKTLEAVLDGFKGDHFIVPGLEVDLSHIEPPALQALADRAALRDQKDRLERELKQLKTQQSVAADRSASKAQAEQLYQAVLDAQKALEDFRKTQTLTAEEPAKLEKLAVLEASQDELKRSSDAFTERVQQLSAKLQLVGRQLADLEAKERTLEDALRRRQLLPADLPFGTPFTDPVDDSLDNLLPLLNDYQDTWQALQRIDGQIDALYAQVRLKGVAKFDSEEDAERRLQLLINAYAHRQDEALTLAKARRAAVTDIARTLRNIRSDYDNLEHQLALFNREINKRQVSNLASFRIVLAPNKDALRHIDQIIHSAGQYEEGETLSVFDLTQSAEQDAKNEEAKEYLARLVAANGNQLGLKDLFELAFEITKVHGQPVIHTDIDGAASNGTTMTIKALTNMYLLLHLMDREQAGRIRLPYYLDEAADIDERNQQALIETSAQLGFTPILASVKPQVSAHVAIDLEGGSGPNGIYIDEADWKFIKPREKAASPATAEATGSEVEPA
;
A
#
# COMPACT_ATOMS: atom_id res chain seq x y z
N MET A 1 -9.63 -70.35 74.19
CA MET A 1 -10.54 -69.29 74.66
C MET A 1 -11.48 -68.95 73.52
N SER A 2 -12.77 -69.24 73.65
CA SER A 2 -13.76 -68.96 72.61
C SER A 2 -13.95 -67.44 72.51
N GLN A 3 -13.38 -66.82 71.49
CA GLN A 3 -13.71 -65.42 71.16
C GLN A 3 -15.23 -65.35 70.94
N GLU A 4 -15.89 -64.49 71.70
CA GLU A 4 -17.31 -64.20 71.52
C GLU A 4 -17.53 -63.62 70.12
N ARG A 5 -18.44 -64.22 69.35
CA ARG A 5 -18.69 -63.84 67.97
C ARG A 5 -20.05 -63.18 67.82
N TYR A 6 -20.06 -62.10 67.07
CA TYR A 6 -21.20 -61.26 66.73
C TYR A 6 -21.75 -61.67 65.36
N GLY A 7 -22.96 -61.28 65.02
CA GLY A 7 -23.59 -61.62 63.74
C GLY A 7 -25.08 -61.93 63.86
N ILE A 8 -25.61 -62.57 62.84
CA ILE A 8 -27.05 -62.87 62.76
C ILE A 8 -27.41 -64.03 63.70
N ARG A 9 -28.34 -63.79 64.61
CA ARG A 9 -28.80 -64.74 65.63
C ARG A 9 -30.10 -65.42 65.22
N ARG A 10 -31.12 -64.63 64.88
CA ARG A 10 -32.43 -65.11 64.42
C ARG A 10 -32.82 -64.41 63.13
N PHE A 11 -33.50 -65.16 62.28
CA PHE A 11 -34.11 -64.66 61.06
C PHE A 11 -35.59 -65.03 61.07
N ALA A 12 -36.46 -64.03 60.92
CA ALA A 12 -37.89 -64.23 60.98
C ALA A 12 -38.60 -63.70 59.72
N LEU A 13 -39.55 -64.48 59.23
CA LEU A 13 -40.46 -64.15 58.14
C LEU A 13 -41.88 -64.07 58.71
N LEU A 14 -42.52 -62.91 58.59
CA LEU A 14 -43.91 -62.71 59.02
C LEU A 14 -44.77 -62.37 57.82
N ASN A 15 -45.80 -63.18 57.57
CA ASN A 15 -46.76 -62.98 56.48
C ASN A 15 -46.10 -62.65 55.12
N THR A 16 -45.05 -63.40 54.74
CA THR A 16 -44.21 -63.15 53.55
C THR A 16 -43.75 -64.45 52.91
N ALA A 17 -43.59 -64.50 51.58
CA ALA A 17 -42.99 -65.61 50.84
C ALA A 17 -43.64 -67.00 51.06
N GLY A 18 -44.93 -67.04 51.40
CA GLY A 18 -45.66 -68.27 51.75
C GLY A 18 -45.56 -68.68 53.22
N TYR A 19 -44.82 -67.92 54.05
CA TYR A 19 -44.75 -68.10 55.50
C TYR A 19 -45.76 -67.21 56.21
N SER A 20 -46.56 -67.78 57.10
CA SER A 20 -47.33 -67.04 58.10
C SER A 20 -46.40 -66.60 59.23
N LEU A 21 -45.57 -67.52 59.73
CA LEU A 21 -44.41 -67.29 60.60
C LEU A 21 -43.30 -68.26 60.19
N GLY A 22 -42.10 -67.77 59.97
CA GLY A 22 -40.92 -68.61 59.74
C GLY A 22 -39.75 -68.11 60.58
N LEU A 23 -39.51 -68.73 61.73
CA LEU A 23 -38.42 -68.37 62.63
C LEU A 23 -37.24 -69.36 62.53
N PHE A 24 -36.08 -68.84 62.13
CA PHE A 24 -34.87 -69.62 61.85
C PHE A 24 -33.72 -69.21 62.79
N PRO A 25 -33.09 -70.15 63.53
CA PRO A 25 -31.90 -69.89 64.32
C PRO A 25 -30.65 -69.93 63.42
N LEU A 26 -29.86 -68.86 63.42
CA LEU A 26 -28.65 -68.71 62.60
C LEU A 26 -27.37 -68.59 63.43
N GLU A 27 -27.46 -68.79 64.75
CA GLU A 27 -26.28 -68.84 65.62
C GLU A 27 -25.41 -70.07 65.38
N ASN A 28 -26.04 -71.18 65.00
CA ASN A 28 -25.44 -72.49 64.79
C ASN A 28 -25.83 -73.05 63.40
N PRO A 29 -25.06 -74.01 62.85
CA PRO A 29 -25.40 -74.71 61.62
C PRO A 29 -26.86 -75.22 61.61
N LEU A 30 -27.62 -74.81 60.61
CA LEU A 30 -29.05 -75.10 60.46
C LEU A 30 -29.28 -76.05 59.30
N SER A 31 -30.07 -77.11 59.51
CA SER A 31 -30.60 -77.96 58.44
C SER A 31 -32.06 -77.63 58.16
N VAL A 32 -32.36 -77.18 56.96
CA VAL A 32 -33.74 -76.94 56.50
C VAL A 32 -34.12 -78.02 55.49
N TYR A 33 -35.11 -78.86 55.79
CA TYR A 33 -35.47 -79.97 54.94
C TYR A 33 -36.96 -80.01 54.58
N GLY A 34 -37.28 -80.68 53.48
CA GLY A 34 -38.61 -80.82 52.90
C GLY A 34 -38.54 -81.01 51.38
N ALA A 35 -39.63 -81.40 50.73
CA ALA A 35 -39.72 -81.56 49.28
C ALA A 35 -39.35 -80.27 48.50
N ASN A 36 -39.08 -80.44 47.22
CA ASN A 36 -38.72 -79.33 46.35
C ASN A 36 -39.90 -78.37 46.19
N ASN A 37 -39.62 -77.05 46.14
CA ASN A 37 -40.59 -75.95 46.04
C ASN A 37 -41.44 -75.64 47.30
N LEU A 38 -41.16 -76.24 48.46
CA LEU A 38 -41.79 -75.89 49.75
C LEU A 38 -41.25 -74.59 50.39
N GLY A 39 -40.72 -73.66 49.59
CA GLY A 39 -40.24 -72.37 50.10
C GLY A 39 -38.86 -72.39 50.79
N LYS A 40 -38.06 -73.46 50.68
CA LYS A 40 -36.65 -73.52 51.15
C LYS A 40 -35.79 -72.38 50.59
N SER A 41 -35.74 -72.26 49.26
CA SER A 41 -34.97 -71.20 48.62
C SER A 41 -35.61 -69.82 48.82
N ALA A 42 -36.92 -69.76 49.04
CA ALA A 42 -37.64 -68.51 49.28
C ALA A 42 -37.26 -67.88 50.64
N SER A 43 -37.16 -68.68 51.70
CA SER A 43 -36.76 -68.14 53.01
C SER A 43 -35.35 -67.57 52.98
N ILE A 44 -34.41 -68.27 52.36
CA ILE A 44 -33.01 -67.84 52.28
C ILE A 44 -32.83 -66.62 51.41
N ASN A 45 -33.55 -66.55 50.30
CA ASN A 45 -33.51 -65.39 49.43
C ASN A 45 -34.03 -64.10 50.09
N ALA A 46 -34.93 -64.22 51.07
CA ALA A 46 -35.38 -63.07 51.86
C ALA A 46 -34.25 -62.44 52.70
N LEU A 47 -33.19 -63.19 53.04
CA LEU A 47 -32.03 -62.68 53.78
C LEU A 47 -31.25 -61.62 52.99
N GLN A 48 -31.39 -61.60 51.67
CA GLN A 48 -30.79 -60.57 50.81
C GLN A 48 -31.32 -59.17 51.11
N PHE A 49 -32.58 -59.01 51.54
CA PHE A 49 -33.16 -57.70 51.83
C PHE A 49 -32.43 -56.94 52.94
N PRO A 50 -32.32 -57.47 54.18
CA PRO A 50 -31.68 -56.78 55.28
C PRO A 50 -30.15 -56.63 55.14
N ILE A 51 -29.50 -57.44 54.30
CA ILE A 51 -28.02 -57.43 54.13
C ILE A 51 -27.57 -56.59 52.92
N LEU A 52 -28.26 -56.68 51.77
CA LEU A 52 -27.87 -55.96 50.55
C LEU A 52 -28.54 -54.59 50.42
N ALA A 53 -29.68 -54.39 51.09
CA ALA A 53 -30.50 -53.16 51.16
C ALA A 53 -31.07 -52.63 49.83
N ARG A 54 -30.35 -52.67 48.70
CA ARG A 54 -30.84 -52.19 47.39
C ARG A 54 -31.36 -53.35 46.54
N MET A 55 -32.55 -53.22 45.96
CA MET A 55 -33.09 -54.31 45.13
C MET A 55 -32.35 -54.53 43.81
N SER A 56 -31.76 -53.48 43.21
CA SER A 56 -30.86 -53.62 42.05
C SER A 56 -29.69 -54.55 42.32
N ASP A 57 -29.40 -54.73 43.60
CA ASP A 57 -28.21 -55.37 44.09
C ASP A 57 -28.44 -56.84 44.45
N MET A 58 -29.69 -57.32 44.40
CA MET A 58 -30.13 -58.66 44.77
C MET A 58 -30.31 -59.55 43.54
N SER A 59 -30.25 -60.87 43.73
CA SER A 59 -30.51 -61.85 42.66
C SER A 59 -31.52 -62.90 43.14
N PHE A 60 -32.60 -63.06 42.38
CA PHE A 60 -33.67 -64.04 42.64
C PHE A 60 -33.75 -65.13 41.56
N GLY A 61 -32.63 -65.42 40.89
CA GLY A 61 -32.54 -66.44 39.85
C GLY A 61 -33.36 -66.08 38.61
N LYS A 62 -34.34 -66.92 38.24
CA LYS A 62 -35.14 -66.78 37.00
C LYS A 62 -36.25 -65.73 37.09
N TYR A 63 -36.51 -65.17 38.27
CA TYR A 63 -37.63 -64.24 38.49
C TYR A 63 -37.17 -62.78 38.38
N SER A 64 -38.03 -61.91 37.83
CA SER A 64 -37.74 -60.48 37.78
C SER A 64 -37.80 -59.83 39.16
N LEU A 65 -37.16 -58.66 39.31
CA LEU A 65 -37.21 -57.89 40.57
C LEU A 65 -38.65 -57.51 40.95
N GLU A 66 -39.50 -57.21 39.96
CA GLU A 66 -40.90 -56.85 40.21
C GLU A 66 -41.73 -58.06 40.68
N GLN A 67 -41.54 -59.22 40.06
CA GLN A 67 -42.21 -60.47 40.48
C GLN A 67 -41.78 -60.86 41.89
N SER A 68 -40.48 -60.79 42.17
CA SER A 68 -39.92 -61.09 43.49
C SER A 68 -40.46 -60.13 44.54
N ARG A 69 -40.55 -58.83 44.22
CA ARG A 69 -41.12 -57.82 45.12
C ARG A 69 -42.58 -58.12 45.48
N LYS A 70 -43.42 -58.47 44.50
CA LYS A 70 -44.82 -58.86 44.74
C LYS A 70 -44.94 -60.13 45.58
N PHE A 71 -44.01 -61.07 45.41
CA PHE A 71 -43.99 -62.33 46.15
C PHE A 71 -43.63 -62.14 47.63
N TYR A 72 -42.59 -61.36 47.95
CA TYR A 72 -42.18 -61.12 49.34
C TYR A 72 -43.05 -60.07 50.06
N PHE A 73 -43.53 -59.03 49.39
CA PHE A 73 -44.30 -57.95 50.02
C PHE A 73 -45.72 -57.86 49.48
N ALA A 74 -46.41 -59.01 49.49
CA ALA A 74 -47.79 -59.12 49.02
C ALA A 74 -48.77 -58.24 49.80
N THR A 75 -48.49 -57.95 51.08
CA THR A 75 -49.32 -57.13 51.96
C THR A 75 -48.52 -56.02 52.65
N ASP A 76 -49.22 -55.09 53.31
CA ASP A 76 -48.64 -54.04 54.16
C ASP A 76 -48.33 -54.51 55.59
N THR A 77 -48.48 -55.82 55.84
CA THR A 77 -48.16 -56.50 57.11
C THR A 77 -47.11 -57.60 56.91
N SER A 78 -46.47 -57.64 55.74
CA SER A 78 -45.38 -58.55 55.43
C SER A 78 -44.07 -58.01 56.01
N TYR A 79 -43.37 -58.79 56.84
CA TYR A 79 -42.08 -58.41 57.42
C TYR A 79 -41.00 -59.46 57.21
N ILE A 80 -39.79 -58.98 56.93
CA ILE A 80 -38.55 -59.76 56.98
C ILE A 80 -37.69 -59.15 58.08
N LEU A 81 -37.30 -59.93 59.08
CA LEU A 81 -36.64 -59.45 60.29
C LEU A 81 -35.36 -60.25 60.55
N VAL A 82 -34.31 -59.55 60.98
CA VAL A 82 -33.05 -60.14 61.39
C VAL A 82 -32.69 -59.59 62.77
N GLU A 83 -32.52 -60.48 63.74
CA GLU A 83 -31.92 -60.17 65.04
C GLU A 83 -30.41 -60.34 64.90
N VAL A 84 -29.66 -59.27 65.17
CA VAL A 84 -28.19 -59.25 65.09
C VAL A 84 -27.61 -58.97 66.46
N SER A 85 -26.62 -59.78 66.85
CA SER A 85 -25.84 -59.57 68.07
C SER A 85 -24.57 -58.82 67.70
N LEU A 86 -24.35 -57.64 68.28
CA LEU A 86 -23.20 -56.77 68.05
C LEU A 86 -22.46 -56.52 69.39
N PRO A 87 -21.22 -55.98 69.38
CA PRO A 87 -20.44 -55.73 70.61
C PRO A 87 -21.16 -54.88 71.67
N HIS A 88 -22.08 -54.02 71.23
CA HIS A 88 -22.88 -53.09 72.04
C HIS A 88 -24.31 -53.58 72.30
N GLY A 89 -24.62 -54.85 72.02
CA GLY A 89 -25.90 -55.50 72.32
C GLY A 89 -26.73 -55.90 71.10
N PRO A 90 -27.93 -56.48 71.32
CA PRO A 90 -28.81 -56.94 70.24
C PRO A 90 -29.45 -55.76 69.51
N HIS A 91 -29.57 -55.90 68.20
CA HIS A 91 -30.27 -54.97 67.31
C HIS A 91 -31.18 -55.76 66.38
N VAL A 92 -32.25 -55.12 65.91
CA VAL A 92 -33.14 -55.70 64.91
C VAL A 92 -33.10 -54.85 63.65
N ILE A 93 -32.89 -55.51 62.52
CA ILE A 93 -33.01 -54.93 61.18
C ILE A 93 -34.27 -55.52 60.55
N GLY A 94 -35.20 -54.64 60.17
CA GLY A 94 -36.49 -55.05 59.63
C GLY A 94 -36.79 -54.42 58.27
N VAL A 95 -37.56 -55.17 57.49
CA VAL A 95 -38.04 -54.76 56.16
C VAL A 95 -39.55 -54.94 56.14
N ALA A 96 -40.29 -53.83 56.12
CA ALA A 96 -41.74 -53.80 56.11
C ALA A 96 -42.28 -53.65 54.68
N GLY A 97 -43.24 -54.48 54.28
CA GLY A 97 -43.96 -54.35 53.02
C GLY A 97 -44.94 -53.17 53.04
N ARG A 98 -45.15 -52.54 51.88
CA ARG A 98 -46.17 -51.49 51.69
C ARG A 98 -47.44 -52.01 50.99
N GLY A 99 -47.49 -53.30 50.65
CA GLY A 99 -48.61 -53.95 49.96
C GLY A 99 -48.97 -53.31 48.60
N PRO A 100 -50.13 -53.67 48.00
CA PRO A 100 -50.54 -53.20 46.68
C PRO A 100 -50.69 -51.68 46.61
N GLY A 101 -51.20 -51.05 47.67
CA GLY A 101 -51.39 -49.59 47.75
C GLY A 101 -50.07 -48.80 47.72
N GLY A 102 -48.97 -49.39 48.17
CA GLY A 102 -47.62 -48.84 48.03
C GLY A 102 -46.86 -49.39 46.82
N GLY A 103 -47.54 -49.95 45.82
CA GLY A 103 -46.93 -50.54 44.63
C GLY A 103 -46.12 -51.81 44.92
N PHE A 104 -46.42 -52.53 45.99
CA PHE A 104 -45.63 -53.63 46.54
C PHE A 104 -44.23 -53.20 47.02
N GLY A 105 -43.99 -51.92 47.26
CA GLY A 105 -42.73 -51.44 47.81
C GLY A 105 -42.41 -51.99 49.21
N HIS A 106 -41.22 -51.70 49.71
CA HIS A 106 -40.81 -52.00 51.08
C HIS A 106 -40.14 -50.79 51.73
N GLN A 107 -40.04 -50.80 53.05
CA GLN A 107 -39.40 -49.79 53.88
C GLN A 107 -38.48 -50.46 54.90
N PHE A 108 -37.23 -50.00 54.99
CA PHE A 108 -36.28 -50.49 56.00
C PHE A 108 -36.46 -49.74 57.31
N PHE A 109 -36.22 -50.44 58.41
CA PHE A 109 -36.13 -49.85 59.74
C PHE A 109 -35.14 -50.64 60.61
N ALA A 110 -34.63 -50.00 61.66
CA ALA A 110 -33.82 -50.67 62.68
C ALA A 110 -34.05 -50.07 64.07
N TYR A 111 -33.76 -50.88 65.10
CA TYR A 111 -33.77 -50.46 66.50
C TYR A 111 -32.77 -51.28 67.33
N GLN A 112 -32.40 -50.74 68.49
CA GLN A 112 -31.64 -51.44 69.51
C GLN A 112 -32.59 -52.23 70.41
N GLY A 113 -32.36 -53.53 70.57
CA GLY A 113 -33.22 -54.46 71.29
C GLY A 113 -33.23 -55.86 70.66
N SER A 114 -33.82 -56.82 71.38
CA SER A 114 -34.02 -58.18 70.86
C SER A 114 -35.32 -58.30 70.07
N LEU A 115 -35.37 -59.28 69.18
CA LEU A 115 -36.56 -59.59 68.41
C LEU A 115 -37.60 -60.29 69.30
N ASP A 116 -38.73 -59.62 69.52
CA ASP A 116 -39.91 -60.17 70.18
C ASP A 116 -41.10 -60.10 69.21
N LEU A 117 -41.73 -61.25 68.97
CA LEU A 117 -42.84 -61.40 68.03
C LEU A 117 -44.13 -60.72 68.52
N ASP A 118 -44.30 -60.56 69.84
CA ASP A 118 -45.47 -59.91 70.44
C ASP A 118 -45.53 -58.42 70.08
N HIS A 119 -44.38 -57.80 69.77
CA HIS A 119 -44.36 -56.42 69.26
C HIS A 119 -44.99 -56.28 67.88
N TYR A 120 -45.00 -57.34 67.07
CA TYR A 120 -45.40 -57.34 65.66
C TYR A 120 -46.81 -57.87 65.43
N GLN A 121 -47.44 -58.49 66.43
CA GLN A 121 -48.73 -59.14 66.30
C GLN A 121 -49.70 -58.69 67.39
N LYS A 122 -51.00 -58.71 67.08
CA LYS A 122 -52.06 -58.51 68.06
C LYS A 122 -53.15 -59.54 67.82
N ASN A 123 -53.41 -60.43 68.78
CA ASN A 123 -54.36 -61.55 68.62
C ASN A 123 -54.05 -62.45 67.39
N GLY A 124 -52.78 -62.64 67.07
CA GLY A 124 -52.34 -63.48 65.94
C GLY A 124 -52.40 -62.80 64.56
N THR A 125 -52.78 -61.53 64.46
CA THR A 125 -52.68 -60.74 63.21
C THR A 125 -51.50 -59.78 63.26
N CYS A 126 -50.75 -59.72 62.16
CA CYS A 126 -49.58 -58.83 62.03
C CYS A 126 -50.01 -57.36 61.96
N LEU A 127 -49.31 -56.50 62.70
CA LEU A 127 -49.55 -55.06 62.76
C LEU A 127 -49.00 -54.35 61.52
N ARG A 128 -49.54 -53.18 61.18
CA ARG A 128 -48.95 -52.29 60.16
C ARG A 128 -47.74 -51.55 60.73
N GLN A 129 -46.83 -51.09 59.87
CA GLN A 129 -45.57 -50.45 60.30
C GLN A 129 -45.79 -49.29 61.29
N ARG A 130 -46.78 -48.42 61.04
CA ARG A 130 -47.11 -47.31 61.94
C ARG A 130 -47.57 -47.78 63.33
N GLU A 131 -48.35 -48.85 63.37
CA GLU A 131 -48.86 -49.44 64.61
C GLU A 131 -47.74 -50.16 65.37
N LEU A 132 -46.85 -50.85 64.65
CA LEU A 132 -45.63 -51.44 65.19
C LEU A 132 -44.76 -50.37 65.86
N PHE A 133 -44.52 -49.23 65.20
CA PHE A 133 -43.69 -48.16 65.78
C PHE A 133 -44.32 -47.58 67.04
N ALA A 134 -45.64 -47.37 67.05
CA ALA A 134 -46.36 -46.95 68.25
C ALA A 134 -46.32 -48.02 69.36
N ASN A 135 -46.26 -49.31 69.00
CA ASN A 135 -46.13 -50.39 69.98
C ASN A 135 -44.72 -50.43 70.59
N LEU A 136 -43.68 -50.35 69.75
CA LEU A 136 -42.28 -50.28 70.18
C LEU A 136 -42.01 -49.06 71.08
N GLU A 137 -42.59 -47.90 70.75
CA GLU A 137 -42.45 -46.68 71.55
C GLU A 137 -43.09 -46.82 72.95
N ARG A 138 -44.21 -47.55 73.07
CA ARG A 138 -44.81 -47.86 74.40
C ARG A 138 -43.91 -48.73 75.26
N GLU A 139 -43.16 -49.62 74.64
CA GLU A 139 -42.17 -50.49 75.29
C GLU A 139 -40.81 -49.79 75.51
N GLY A 140 -40.72 -48.48 75.19
CA GLY A 140 -39.49 -47.69 75.35
C GLY A 140 -38.42 -47.94 74.28
N ILE A 141 -38.76 -48.65 73.19
CA ILE A 141 -37.85 -48.97 72.09
C ILE A 141 -38.05 -47.97 70.95
N LYS A 142 -36.99 -47.23 70.62
CA LYS A 142 -37.04 -46.26 69.52
C LYS A 142 -36.62 -46.88 68.19
N ALA A 143 -37.56 -46.98 67.25
CA ALA A 143 -37.31 -47.42 65.89
C ALA A 143 -36.98 -46.26 64.94
N TYR A 144 -36.05 -46.50 64.01
CA TYR A 144 -35.62 -45.54 63.00
C TYR A 144 -35.93 -46.08 61.60
N GLU A 145 -36.58 -45.28 60.76
CA GLU A 145 -36.71 -45.60 59.33
C GLU A 145 -35.37 -45.37 58.62
N LEU A 146 -34.98 -46.32 57.78
CA LEU A 146 -33.72 -46.27 57.04
C LEU A 146 -33.99 -46.15 55.55
N LYS A 147 -33.23 -45.31 54.84
CA LYS A 147 -33.10 -45.43 53.38
C LYS A 147 -32.15 -46.58 53.03
N PRO A 148 -32.27 -47.19 51.83
CA PRO A 148 -31.38 -48.26 51.41
C PRO A 148 -29.88 -47.91 51.51
N ASP A 149 -29.50 -46.69 51.13
CA ASP A 149 -28.10 -46.24 51.21
C ASP A 149 -27.63 -46.00 52.65
N GLU A 150 -28.53 -45.59 53.55
CA GLU A 150 -28.22 -45.41 54.98
C GLU A 150 -27.99 -46.77 55.64
N LEU A 151 -28.88 -47.75 55.41
CA LEU A 151 -28.69 -49.11 55.89
C LEU A 151 -27.38 -49.72 55.38
N ARG A 152 -27.07 -49.57 54.08
CA ARG A 152 -25.82 -50.06 53.50
C ARG A 152 -24.59 -49.48 54.19
N ARG A 153 -24.59 -48.17 54.51
CA ARG A 153 -23.49 -47.52 55.22
C ARG A 153 -23.37 -48.01 56.66
N LEU A 154 -24.49 -48.14 57.36
CA LEU A 154 -24.53 -48.65 58.74
C LEU A 154 -23.97 -50.08 58.84
N LEU A 155 -24.27 -50.93 57.86
CA LEU A 155 -23.77 -52.31 57.83
C LEU A 155 -22.25 -52.43 57.70
N VAL A 156 -21.57 -51.43 57.13
CA VAL A 156 -20.10 -51.40 56.97
C VAL A 156 -19.40 -50.42 57.93
N GLY A 157 -20.12 -49.86 58.91
CA GLY A 157 -19.56 -48.92 59.88
C GLY A 157 -19.33 -47.50 59.36
N GLY A 158 -20.04 -47.10 58.30
CA GLY A 158 -20.00 -45.74 57.76
C GLY A 158 -20.87 -44.75 58.55
N HIS A 159 -20.47 -43.47 58.54
CA HIS A 159 -21.22 -42.40 59.23
C HIS A 159 -22.59 -42.12 58.57
N THR A 160 -23.64 -42.06 59.39
CA THR A 160 -24.99 -41.63 59.00
C THR A 160 -25.60 -40.72 60.07
N SER A 161 -26.74 -40.08 59.76
CA SER A 161 -27.50 -39.26 60.72
C SER A 161 -28.22 -40.08 61.80
N ILE A 162 -28.20 -41.40 61.68
CA ILE A 162 -28.94 -42.33 62.54
C ILE A 162 -27.99 -42.79 63.65
N PRO A 163 -28.36 -42.62 64.93
CA PRO A 163 -27.47 -42.90 66.06
C PRO A 163 -27.46 -44.39 66.42
N LEU A 164 -27.30 -45.27 65.42
CA LEU A 164 -27.17 -46.71 65.57
C LEU A 164 -25.87 -47.16 64.90
N ASP A 165 -25.21 -48.14 65.48
CA ASP A 165 -24.10 -48.86 64.85
C ASP A 165 -24.59 -50.27 64.50
N LEU A 166 -24.62 -50.61 63.21
CA LEU A 166 -25.07 -51.91 62.70
C LEU A 166 -23.94 -52.66 61.98
N THR A 167 -22.69 -52.39 62.31
CA THR A 167 -21.52 -52.91 61.59
C THR A 167 -21.47 -54.43 61.64
N LEU A 168 -21.83 -55.07 60.52
CA LEU A 168 -21.83 -56.52 60.31
C LEU A 168 -20.84 -56.94 59.22
N ILE A 169 -20.35 -56.00 58.42
CA ILE A 169 -19.48 -56.27 57.28
C ILE A 169 -18.28 -55.29 57.34
N PRO A 170 -17.24 -55.60 58.13
CA PRO A 170 -16.10 -54.72 58.34
C PRO A 170 -15.15 -54.84 57.15
N LEU A 171 -15.48 -54.16 56.06
CA LEU A 171 -14.62 -54.09 54.88
C LEU A 171 -13.38 -53.25 55.19
N ARG A 172 -12.22 -53.63 54.64
CA ARG A 172 -10.99 -52.82 54.72
C ARG A 172 -11.16 -51.45 54.06
N SER A 173 -12.05 -51.38 53.08
CA SER A 173 -12.39 -50.19 52.31
C SER A 173 -13.90 -50.08 52.19
N THR A 174 -14.45 -48.93 52.52
CA THR A 174 -15.87 -48.60 52.31
C THR A 174 -16.15 -48.07 50.89
N SER A 175 -15.24 -48.31 49.94
CA SER A 175 -15.43 -47.92 48.54
C SER A 175 -16.61 -48.66 47.91
N GLU A 176 -17.27 -48.02 46.93
CA GLU A 176 -18.38 -48.65 46.22
C GLU A 176 -17.96 -49.91 45.46
N HIS A 177 -16.71 -49.97 44.98
CA HIS A 177 -16.15 -51.17 44.37
C HIS A 177 -16.07 -52.32 45.37
N SER A 178 -15.45 -52.14 46.55
CA SER A 178 -15.37 -53.19 47.57
C SER A 178 -16.74 -53.67 48.04
N LEU A 179 -17.72 -52.75 48.14
CA LEU A 179 -19.12 -53.10 48.41
C LEU A 179 -19.71 -53.96 47.29
N LYS A 180 -19.49 -53.60 46.02
CA LYS A 180 -19.96 -54.38 44.86
C LYS A 180 -19.34 -55.79 44.85
N THR A 181 -18.04 -55.91 45.13
CA THR A 181 -17.33 -57.20 45.22
C THR A 181 -17.87 -58.05 46.36
N PHE A 182 -18.03 -57.47 47.55
CA PHE A 182 -18.63 -58.14 48.71
C PHE A 182 -20.01 -58.71 48.34
N ARG A 183 -20.85 -57.90 47.70
CA ARG A 183 -22.20 -58.33 47.31
C ARG A 183 -22.17 -59.49 46.32
N ALA A 184 -21.30 -59.41 45.31
CA ALA A 184 -21.17 -60.48 44.34
C ALA A 184 -20.73 -61.80 44.98
N LEU A 185 -19.77 -61.74 45.92
CA LEU A 185 -19.32 -62.90 46.71
C LEU A 185 -20.42 -63.42 47.66
N PHE A 186 -21.13 -62.53 48.34
CA PHE A 186 -22.21 -62.90 49.25
C PHE A 186 -23.39 -63.54 48.51
N ILE A 187 -23.79 -63.00 47.35
CA ILE A 187 -24.82 -63.61 46.49
C ILE A 187 -24.37 -64.98 46.00
N ASN A 188 -23.10 -65.16 45.63
CA ASN A 188 -22.58 -66.48 45.26
C ASN A 188 -22.64 -67.48 46.43
N LEU A 189 -22.40 -67.03 47.66
CA LEU A 189 -22.57 -67.85 48.87
C LEU A 189 -24.02 -68.19 49.19
N LEU A 190 -24.99 -67.44 48.66
CA LEU A 190 -26.42 -67.75 48.74
C LEU A 190 -26.90 -68.61 47.54
N HIS A 191 -26.25 -68.48 46.38
CA HIS A 191 -26.60 -69.12 45.11
C HIS A 191 -25.40 -69.82 44.48
N MET A 192 -25.04 -70.97 45.03
CA MET A 192 -23.82 -71.71 44.68
C MET A 192 -23.82 -72.40 43.29
N ARG A 193 -24.92 -72.30 42.52
CA ARG A 193 -25.18 -73.15 41.34
C ARG A 193 -24.53 -72.73 40.01
N GLU A 194 -24.07 -71.49 39.84
CA GLU A 194 -23.52 -71.02 38.54
C GLU A 194 -22.32 -70.04 38.71
N ILE A 195 -21.14 -70.58 39.00
CA ILE A 195 -19.88 -69.80 39.01
C ILE A 195 -19.01 -70.31 37.88
N THR A 196 -18.90 -69.52 36.81
CA THR A 196 -17.98 -69.78 35.69
C THR A 196 -16.57 -69.32 36.01
N ALA A 197 -15.56 -69.90 35.35
CA ALA A 197 -14.16 -69.45 35.46
C ALA A 197 -14.00 -67.95 35.15
N ALA A 198 -14.74 -67.41 34.17
CA ALA A 198 -14.73 -65.99 33.83
C ALA A 198 -15.28 -65.11 34.97
N LYS A 199 -16.37 -65.52 35.62
CA LYS A 199 -16.92 -64.81 36.78
C LYS A 199 -15.96 -64.85 37.97
N LEU A 200 -15.31 -66.00 38.18
CA LEU A 200 -14.28 -66.15 39.21
C LEU A 200 -13.09 -65.22 38.91
N LYS A 201 -12.62 -65.17 37.66
CA LYS A 201 -11.53 -64.29 37.21
C LYS A 201 -11.79 -62.82 37.54
N GLN A 202 -12.99 -62.34 37.27
CA GLN A 202 -13.40 -60.98 37.66
C GLN A 202 -13.41 -60.80 39.18
N LEU A 203 -13.96 -61.75 39.94
CA LEU A 203 -13.98 -61.68 41.41
C LEU A 203 -12.58 -61.67 42.03
N PHE A 204 -11.62 -62.37 41.45
CA PHE A 204 -10.22 -62.30 41.87
C PHE A 204 -9.64 -60.90 41.63
N LEU A 205 -9.80 -60.35 40.43
CA LEU A 205 -9.34 -59.00 40.12
C LEU A 205 -9.98 -57.95 41.06
N ASP A 206 -11.29 -58.05 41.26
CA ASP A 206 -12.06 -57.15 42.12
C ASP A 206 -11.71 -57.31 43.62
N ALA A 207 -11.36 -58.52 44.08
CA ALA A 207 -11.02 -58.78 45.48
C ALA A 207 -9.60 -58.35 45.83
N PHE A 208 -8.67 -58.45 44.88
CA PHE A 208 -7.26 -58.08 45.06
C PHE A 208 -6.95 -56.67 44.56
N GLU A 209 -7.95 -55.87 44.16
CA GLU A 209 -7.80 -54.51 43.63
C GLU A 209 -6.86 -53.64 44.48
N HIS A 210 -7.00 -53.63 45.81
CA HIS A 210 -6.14 -52.85 46.72
C HIS A 210 -4.66 -53.25 46.71
N SER A 211 -4.34 -54.44 46.19
CA SER A 211 -2.97 -54.93 46.01
C SER A 211 -2.44 -54.70 44.58
N LEU A 212 -3.30 -54.24 43.66
CA LEU A 212 -2.98 -53.93 42.27
C LEU A 212 -2.84 -52.41 42.12
N ARG A 213 -1.76 -51.94 41.48
CA ARG A 213 -1.47 -50.51 41.32
C ARG A 213 -2.28 -49.87 40.21
N SER A 214 -2.68 -50.65 39.21
CA SER A 214 -3.33 -50.18 37.99
C SER A 214 -4.68 -50.85 37.81
N GLY A 215 -5.74 -50.04 37.72
CA GLY A 215 -6.96 -50.45 37.03
C GLY A 215 -6.69 -50.65 35.53
N SER A 216 -7.66 -51.21 34.80
CA SER A 216 -7.60 -51.34 33.34
C SER A 216 -7.18 -50.03 32.69
N VAL A 217 -6.13 -50.04 31.86
CA VAL A 217 -5.64 -48.85 31.18
C VAL A 217 -6.20 -48.81 29.76
N ASP A 218 -6.72 -47.66 29.33
CA ASP A 218 -6.97 -47.42 27.92
C ASP A 218 -5.63 -47.19 27.22
N TYR A 219 -5.05 -48.26 26.70
CA TYR A 219 -3.72 -48.25 26.11
C TYR A 219 -3.66 -47.37 24.85
N ILE A 220 -4.75 -47.31 24.08
CA ILE A 220 -4.82 -46.45 22.90
C ILE A 220 -4.87 -44.99 23.35
N ALA A 221 -5.72 -44.62 24.31
CA ALA A 221 -5.79 -43.25 24.81
C ALA A 221 -4.46 -42.81 25.47
N ALA A 222 -3.83 -43.67 26.27
CA ALA A 222 -2.53 -43.39 26.89
C ALA A 222 -1.41 -43.23 25.85
N THR A 223 -1.41 -44.06 24.81
CA THR A 223 -0.47 -43.93 23.68
C THR A 223 -0.74 -42.64 22.90
N GLU A 224 -2.01 -42.31 22.67
CA GLU A 224 -2.38 -41.08 21.96
C GLU A 224 -2.03 -39.82 22.74
N GLU A 225 -2.20 -39.83 24.06
CA GLU A 225 -1.84 -38.75 24.95
C GLU A 225 -0.32 -38.55 24.98
N ALA A 226 0.45 -39.63 25.20
CA ALA A 226 1.91 -39.58 25.21
C ALA A 226 2.49 -39.06 23.87
N PHE A 227 1.90 -39.44 22.74
CA PHE A 227 2.34 -38.98 21.41
C PHE A 227 1.63 -37.73 20.89
N ARG A 228 0.72 -37.11 21.65
CA ARG A 228 -0.04 -35.93 21.20
C ARG A 228 0.90 -34.77 20.89
N ASP A 229 1.75 -34.42 21.85
CA ASP A 229 2.68 -33.30 21.72
C ASP A 229 3.75 -33.59 20.68
N VAL A 230 4.22 -34.84 20.62
CA VAL A 230 5.18 -35.30 19.60
C VAL A 230 4.62 -35.15 18.18
N ARG A 231 3.37 -35.56 17.94
CA ARG A 231 2.72 -35.42 16.62
C ARG A 231 2.51 -33.96 16.23
N ARG A 232 2.14 -33.12 17.19
CA ARG A 232 2.03 -31.67 16.96
C ARG A 232 3.38 -31.07 16.59
N MET A 233 4.43 -31.35 17.38
CA MET A 233 5.79 -30.92 17.09
C MET A 233 6.29 -31.44 15.73
N GLU A 234 5.96 -32.68 15.38
CA GLU A 234 6.31 -33.26 14.08
C GLU A 234 5.60 -32.58 12.91
N GLN A 235 4.30 -32.31 13.04
CA GLN A 235 3.54 -31.56 12.04
C GLN A 235 4.11 -30.15 11.86
N ASP A 236 4.38 -29.45 12.96
CA ASP A 236 4.96 -28.11 12.93
C ASP A 236 6.35 -28.13 12.25
N TYR A 237 7.20 -29.10 12.61
CA TYR A 237 8.53 -29.27 12.01
C TYR A 237 8.45 -29.62 10.52
N GLN A 238 7.59 -30.55 10.12
CA GLN A 238 7.42 -30.91 8.71
C GLN A 238 6.87 -29.74 7.88
N ALA A 239 5.90 -29.00 8.42
CA ALA A 239 5.37 -27.80 7.77
C ALA A 239 6.47 -26.74 7.60
N LEU A 240 7.31 -26.53 8.62
CA LEU A 240 8.44 -25.60 8.59
C LEU A 240 9.49 -26.01 7.54
N VAL A 241 9.86 -27.29 7.50
CA VAL A 241 10.82 -27.82 6.50
C VAL A 241 10.24 -27.72 5.08
N ALA A 242 8.96 -28.06 4.88
CA ALA A 242 8.29 -27.97 3.58
C ALA A 242 8.10 -26.53 3.09
N ALA A 243 8.04 -25.57 4.01
CA ALA A 243 8.02 -24.14 3.74
C ALA A 243 9.43 -23.53 3.53
N GLY A 244 10.50 -24.32 3.67
CA GLY A 244 11.88 -23.82 3.68
C GLY A 244 12.25 -22.82 2.57
N PRO A 245 12.01 -23.12 1.28
CA PRO A 245 12.32 -22.18 0.19
C PRO A 245 11.59 -20.84 0.30
N LEU A 246 10.37 -20.83 0.87
CA LEU A 246 9.60 -19.62 1.11
C LEU A 246 10.15 -18.83 2.30
N VAL A 247 10.58 -19.52 3.36
CA VAL A 247 11.20 -18.89 4.53
C VAL A 247 12.56 -18.28 4.18
N GLU A 248 13.35 -18.92 3.31
CA GLU A 248 14.60 -18.35 2.80
C GLU A 248 14.35 -17.10 1.94
N ALA A 249 13.35 -17.14 1.04
CA ALA A 249 12.95 -15.96 0.27
C ALA A 249 12.46 -14.82 1.18
N LEU A 250 11.72 -15.15 2.23
CA LEU A 250 11.23 -14.21 3.24
C LEU A 250 12.38 -13.61 4.06
N ALA A 251 13.39 -14.40 4.44
CA ALA A 251 14.60 -13.92 5.12
C ALA A 251 15.41 -12.95 4.25
N ASN A 252 15.54 -13.27 2.96
CA ASN A 252 16.17 -12.38 1.98
C ASN A 252 15.38 -11.08 1.82
N GLY A 253 14.05 -11.17 1.74
CA GLY A 253 13.16 -10.01 1.67
C GLY A 253 13.28 -9.10 2.88
N VAL A 254 13.29 -9.66 4.11
CA VAL A 254 13.50 -8.91 5.35
C VAL A 254 14.87 -8.23 5.34
N THR A 255 15.93 -8.92 4.90
CA THR A 255 17.27 -8.31 4.80
C THR A 255 17.30 -7.15 3.81
N GLN A 256 16.67 -7.30 2.64
CA GLN A 256 16.54 -6.21 1.66
C GLN A 256 15.73 -5.04 2.20
N ARG A 257 14.65 -5.30 2.93
CA ARG A 257 13.86 -4.27 3.61
C ARG A 257 14.71 -3.44 4.57
N GLU A 258 15.53 -4.08 5.39
CA GLU A 258 16.42 -3.41 6.34
C GLU A 258 17.46 -2.52 5.62
N ILE A 259 18.02 -2.97 4.50
CA ILE A 259 18.95 -2.17 3.68
C ILE A 259 18.23 -0.94 3.10
N LEU A 260 17.02 -1.12 2.54
CA LEU A 260 16.24 -0.02 1.95
C LEU A 260 15.83 1.01 3.01
N ARG A 261 15.37 0.56 4.20
CA ARG A 261 15.07 1.43 5.35
C ARG A 261 16.29 2.25 5.74
N GLY A 262 17.45 1.62 5.90
CA GLY A 262 18.69 2.32 6.25
C GLY A 262 19.10 3.38 5.23
N LYS A 263 18.95 3.08 3.93
CA LYS A 263 19.20 4.03 2.84
C LYS A 263 18.23 5.23 2.90
N LEU A 264 16.95 5.00 3.13
CA LEU A 264 15.94 6.08 3.26
C LEU A 264 16.22 6.98 4.48
N HIS A 265 16.56 6.40 5.63
CA HIS A 265 16.92 7.13 6.85
C HIS A 265 18.18 7.99 6.65
N ARG A 266 19.10 7.60 5.77
CA ARG A 266 20.27 8.40 5.39
C ARG A 266 19.92 9.51 4.38
N LEU A 267 19.15 9.18 3.35
CA LEU A 267 18.83 10.10 2.25
C LEU A 267 17.82 11.17 2.63
N SER A 268 16.81 10.87 3.45
CA SER A 268 15.75 11.84 3.79
C SER A 268 16.29 13.13 4.42
N PRO A 269 17.06 13.09 5.54
CA PRO A 269 17.57 14.32 6.15
C PRO A 269 18.58 15.05 5.26
N LEU A 270 19.35 14.31 4.44
CA LEU A 270 20.26 14.89 3.46
C LEU A 270 19.49 15.68 2.40
N LEU A 271 18.44 15.08 1.84
CA LEU A 271 17.57 15.75 0.86
C LEU A 271 16.89 16.98 1.47
N ASP A 272 16.42 16.91 2.71
CA ASP A 272 15.80 18.06 3.37
C ASP A 272 16.80 19.23 3.50
N SER A 273 18.04 18.94 3.88
CA SER A 273 19.11 19.94 3.91
C SER A 273 19.42 20.49 2.50
N LEU A 274 19.58 19.63 1.50
CA LEU A 274 19.93 20.05 0.14
C LEU A 274 18.82 20.84 -0.54
N LEU A 275 17.56 20.45 -0.34
CA LEU A 275 16.39 21.20 -0.82
C LEU A 275 16.33 22.59 -0.21
N GLY A 276 16.64 22.73 1.08
CA GLY A 276 16.79 24.04 1.73
C GLY A 276 17.87 24.89 1.05
N THR A 277 19.08 24.33 0.88
CA THR A 277 20.19 25.05 0.22
C THR A 277 19.89 25.39 -1.24
N TRP A 278 19.17 24.54 -1.97
CA TRP A 278 18.75 24.81 -3.34
C TRP A 278 17.76 25.97 -3.40
N HIS A 279 16.79 26.02 -2.49
CA HIS A 279 15.80 27.10 -2.45
C HIS A 279 16.45 28.46 -2.19
N ASP A 280 17.41 28.51 -1.26
CA ASP A 280 18.18 29.72 -0.98
C ASP A 280 19.03 30.14 -2.19
N TYR A 281 19.72 29.18 -2.82
CA TYR A 281 20.54 29.42 -4.02
C TYR A 281 19.70 29.87 -5.22
N SER A 282 18.60 29.20 -5.52
CA SER A 282 17.74 29.51 -6.67
C SER A 282 17.07 30.87 -6.51
N GLY A 283 16.61 31.19 -5.30
CA GLY A 283 16.05 32.49 -4.95
C GLY A 283 17.06 33.62 -5.18
N ALA A 284 18.25 33.51 -4.56
CA ALA A 284 19.30 34.52 -4.69
C ALA A 284 19.78 34.67 -6.14
N ARG A 285 19.97 33.56 -6.86
CA ARG A 285 20.42 33.59 -8.26
C ARG A 285 19.37 34.17 -9.20
N ARG A 286 18.09 33.88 -8.97
CA ARG A 286 16.98 34.46 -9.74
C ARG A 286 16.92 35.97 -9.53
N GLU A 287 17.01 36.43 -8.29
CA GLU A 287 17.02 37.85 -7.96
C GLU A 287 18.19 38.57 -8.64
N GLU A 288 19.41 38.02 -8.55
CA GLU A 288 20.60 38.55 -9.23
C GLU A 288 20.39 38.70 -10.75
N LEU A 289 19.85 37.66 -11.41
CA LEU A 289 19.60 37.66 -12.85
C LEU A 289 18.49 38.64 -13.25
N VAL A 290 17.44 38.78 -12.42
CA VAL A 290 16.37 39.77 -12.65
C VAL A 290 16.94 41.19 -12.56
N ILE A 291 17.74 41.49 -11.54
CA ILE A 291 18.42 42.79 -11.39
C ILE A 291 19.33 43.05 -12.61
N GLN A 292 20.09 42.07 -13.07
CA GLN A 292 20.93 42.20 -14.28
C GLN A 292 20.09 42.45 -15.54
N ALA A 293 18.95 41.77 -15.69
CA ALA A 293 18.05 41.98 -16.83
C ALA A 293 17.42 43.38 -16.81
N GLU A 294 16.99 43.86 -15.64
CA GLU A 294 16.48 45.23 -15.46
C GLU A 294 17.54 46.28 -15.77
N HIS A 295 18.77 46.07 -15.29
CA HIS A 295 19.90 46.94 -15.59
C HIS A 295 20.16 47.04 -17.10
N TYR A 296 20.30 45.92 -17.81
CA TYR A 296 20.53 45.94 -19.26
C TYR A 296 19.35 46.49 -20.07
N ARG A 297 18.09 46.27 -19.62
CA ARG A 297 16.92 46.91 -20.24
C ARG A 297 16.96 48.42 -20.07
N SER A 298 17.28 48.91 -18.87
CA SER A 298 17.39 50.35 -18.62
C SER A 298 18.48 51.01 -19.47
N GLU A 299 19.63 50.34 -19.66
CA GLU A 299 20.68 50.81 -20.57
C GLU A 299 20.20 50.82 -22.03
N GLN A 300 19.46 49.79 -22.47
CA GLN A 300 18.91 49.72 -23.82
C GLN A 300 17.87 50.83 -24.07
N ASP A 301 16.99 51.12 -23.10
CA ASP A 301 15.98 52.17 -23.20
C ASP A 301 16.63 53.57 -23.23
N GLY A 302 17.68 53.79 -22.43
CA GLY A 302 18.48 55.02 -22.46
C GLY A 302 19.12 55.24 -23.84
N LEU A 303 19.75 54.19 -24.38
CA LEU A 303 20.33 54.19 -25.72
C LEU A 303 19.28 54.46 -26.81
N GLN A 304 18.09 53.85 -26.77
CA GLN A 304 17.03 54.11 -27.76
C GLN A 304 16.57 55.57 -27.79
N ASN A 305 16.54 56.25 -26.64
CA ASN A 305 16.21 57.67 -26.57
C ASN A 305 17.30 58.55 -27.21
N GLU A 306 18.59 58.23 -27.00
CA GLU A 306 19.72 58.93 -27.64
C GLU A 306 19.72 58.75 -29.16
N GLN A 307 19.41 57.55 -29.66
CA GLN A 307 19.35 57.26 -31.10
C GLN A 307 18.27 58.05 -31.84
N ARG A 308 17.10 58.25 -31.21
CA ARG A 308 16.03 59.06 -31.79
C ARG A 308 16.50 60.50 -32.06
N GLY A 309 17.27 61.08 -31.14
CA GLY A 309 17.90 62.39 -31.32
C GLY A 309 18.89 62.40 -32.50
N GLY A 310 19.85 61.48 -32.51
CA GLY A 310 20.87 61.40 -33.56
C GLY A 310 20.29 61.16 -34.96
N THR A 311 19.24 60.34 -35.09
CA THR A 311 18.62 60.07 -36.40
C THR A 311 17.95 61.33 -36.98
N THR A 312 17.33 62.16 -36.13
CA THR A 312 16.72 63.42 -36.59
C THR A 312 17.75 64.46 -37.01
N GLU A 313 18.90 64.53 -36.33
CA GLU A 313 20.00 65.42 -36.71
C GLU A 313 20.69 64.96 -38.00
N LEU A 314 20.86 63.65 -38.20
CA LEU A 314 21.43 63.09 -39.43
C LEU A 314 20.57 63.46 -40.65
N MET A 315 19.25 63.33 -40.56
CA MET A 315 18.33 63.75 -41.63
C MET A 315 18.37 65.26 -41.89
N ARG A 316 18.63 66.08 -40.87
CA ARG A 316 18.79 67.54 -41.02
C ARG A 316 20.09 67.86 -41.77
N LEU A 317 21.21 67.26 -41.34
CA LEU A 317 22.52 67.43 -41.97
C LEU A 317 22.51 66.98 -43.44
N GLU A 318 21.88 65.85 -43.76
CA GLU A 318 21.75 65.37 -45.14
C GLU A 318 21.05 66.37 -46.07
N ARG A 319 19.98 67.03 -45.57
CA ARG A 319 19.29 68.07 -46.33
C ARG A 319 20.18 69.28 -46.56
N GLU A 320 20.84 69.78 -45.50
CA GLU A 320 21.73 70.95 -45.59
C GLU A 320 22.95 70.72 -46.51
N ILE A 321 23.52 69.51 -46.48
CA ILE A 321 24.62 69.09 -47.37
C ILE A 321 24.12 69.09 -48.82
N THR A 322 22.98 68.45 -49.09
CA THR A 322 22.41 68.35 -50.45
C THR A 322 22.10 69.73 -51.03
N GLU A 323 21.53 70.64 -50.22
CA GLU A 323 21.27 72.02 -50.62
C GLU A 323 22.57 72.78 -50.95
N THR A 324 23.61 72.62 -50.14
CA THR A 324 24.90 73.29 -50.33
C THR A 324 25.65 72.74 -51.55
N GLN A 325 25.63 71.42 -51.76
CA GLN A 325 26.22 70.77 -52.94
C GLN A 325 25.51 71.18 -54.24
N ARG A 326 24.16 71.29 -54.22
CA ARG A 326 23.40 71.80 -55.36
C ARG A 326 23.82 73.23 -55.72
N TRP A 327 23.94 74.10 -54.70
CA TRP A 327 24.37 75.48 -54.88
C TRP A 327 25.78 75.56 -55.50
N LEU A 328 26.73 74.74 -55.03
CA LEU A 328 28.08 74.66 -55.60
C LEU A 328 28.07 74.15 -57.06
N GLY A 329 27.20 73.20 -57.38
CA GLY A 329 27.00 72.71 -58.75
C GLY A 329 26.50 73.80 -59.70
N GLU A 330 25.54 74.62 -59.27
CA GLU A 330 25.03 75.76 -60.04
C GLU A 330 26.15 76.79 -60.32
N LEU A 331 26.98 77.08 -59.32
CA LEU A 331 28.16 77.96 -59.49
C LEU A 331 29.18 77.36 -60.47
N ALA A 332 29.47 76.07 -60.40
CA ALA A 332 30.44 75.42 -61.28
C ALA A 332 30.03 75.50 -62.76
N VAL A 333 28.75 75.31 -63.07
CA VAL A 333 28.20 75.47 -64.43
C VAL A 333 28.40 76.90 -64.94
N LEU A 334 28.12 77.89 -64.09
CA LEU A 334 28.27 79.31 -64.42
C LEU A 334 29.75 79.70 -64.63
N LYS A 335 30.66 79.25 -63.75
CA LYS A 335 32.11 79.47 -63.91
C LYS A 335 32.65 78.87 -65.20
N ASN A 336 32.24 77.65 -65.55
CA ASN A 336 32.64 77.02 -66.80
C ASN A 336 32.17 77.81 -68.02
N ARG A 337 30.95 78.35 -68.00
CA ARG A 337 30.40 79.14 -69.11
C ARG A 337 31.16 80.44 -69.35
N PHE A 338 31.71 81.05 -68.30
CA PHE A 338 32.41 82.34 -68.38
C PHE A 338 33.92 82.25 -68.18
N ALA A 339 34.51 81.05 -68.27
CA ALA A 339 35.93 80.83 -68.02
C ALA A 339 36.87 81.68 -68.90
N LEU A 340 36.40 82.11 -70.08
CA LEU A 340 37.16 82.92 -71.05
C LEU A 340 36.81 84.42 -71.02
N VAL A 341 35.93 84.85 -70.10
CA VAL A 341 35.50 86.25 -69.97
C VAL A 341 36.16 86.87 -68.75
N GLU A 342 37.17 87.71 -68.98
CA GLU A 342 37.96 88.32 -67.90
C GLU A 342 37.29 89.57 -67.28
N ASP A 343 36.55 90.34 -68.08
CA ASP A 343 35.91 91.58 -67.64
C ASP A 343 34.48 91.71 -68.20
N ALA A 344 33.54 92.16 -67.36
CA ALA A 344 32.17 92.47 -67.73
C ALA A 344 32.11 93.50 -68.87
N LYS A 345 33.11 94.38 -68.98
CA LYS A 345 33.24 95.33 -70.07
C LYS A 345 33.24 94.67 -71.45
N VAL A 346 33.75 93.45 -71.59
CA VAL A 346 33.76 92.72 -72.87
C VAL A 346 32.33 92.39 -73.31
N LEU A 347 31.50 91.92 -72.37
CA LEU A 347 30.09 91.61 -72.62
C LEU A 347 29.25 92.88 -72.81
N GLU A 348 29.55 93.96 -72.08
CA GLU A 348 28.90 95.26 -72.25
C GLU A 348 29.22 95.88 -73.62
N GLN A 349 30.47 95.77 -74.09
CA GLN A 349 30.86 96.21 -75.42
C GLN A 349 30.19 95.39 -76.53
N GLN A 350 30.10 94.06 -76.36
CA GLN A 350 29.38 93.20 -77.31
C GLN A 350 27.90 93.56 -77.37
N LEU A 351 27.27 93.85 -76.22
CA LEU A 351 25.89 94.31 -76.18
C LEU A 351 25.70 95.66 -76.87
N LEU A 352 26.60 96.63 -76.63
CA LEU A 352 26.53 97.94 -77.24
C LEU A 352 26.70 97.86 -78.77
N ALA A 353 27.71 97.12 -79.23
CA ALA A 353 27.98 96.93 -80.65
C ALA A 353 26.82 96.26 -81.39
N ALA A 354 26.16 95.27 -80.75
CA ALA A 354 24.99 94.62 -81.34
C ALA A 354 23.77 95.57 -81.43
N LYS A 355 23.60 96.48 -80.47
CA LYS A 355 22.52 97.49 -80.49
C LYS A 355 22.76 98.55 -81.56
N ASP A 356 23.96 99.12 -81.62
CA ASP A 356 24.28 100.19 -82.57
C ASP A 356 24.11 99.71 -84.02
N ALA A 357 24.58 98.49 -84.34
CA ALA A 357 24.44 97.90 -85.66
C ALA A 357 22.98 97.64 -86.07
N HIS A 358 22.12 97.29 -85.11
CA HIS A 358 20.69 97.09 -85.37
C HIS A 358 19.98 98.42 -85.71
N ASP A 359 20.25 99.47 -84.94
CA ASP A 359 19.55 100.75 -85.04
C ASP A 359 19.87 101.50 -86.35
N GLU A 360 21.12 101.41 -86.83
CA GLU A 360 21.54 102.03 -88.10
C GLU A 360 20.82 101.42 -89.31
N LEU A 361 20.71 100.08 -89.37
CA LEU A 361 20.03 99.37 -90.46
C LEU A 361 18.51 99.57 -90.41
N ALA A 362 17.93 99.62 -89.21
CA ALA A 362 16.51 99.88 -89.00
C ALA A 362 16.11 101.29 -89.50
N GLY A 363 16.96 102.30 -89.26
CA GLY A 363 16.75 103.67 -89.74
C GLY A 363 16.73 103.80 -91.27
N ALA A 364 17.66 103.12 -91.97
CA ALA A 364 17.75 103.14 -93.43
C ALA A 364 16.54 102.48 -94.12
N LEU A 365 16.01 101.39 -93.55
CA LEU A 365 14.81 100.68 -94.06
C LEU A 365 13.52 101.50 -93.95
N ALA A 366 13.43 102.41 -92.99
CA ALA A 366 12.25 103.25 -92.77
C ALA A 366 12.09 104.36 -93.83
N GLN A 367 13.19 104.98 -94.26
CA GLN A 367 13.16 106.12 -95.19
C GLN A 367 13.06 105.71 -96.68
N SER A 368 13.46 104.50 -97.08
CA SER A 368 13.40 104.04 -98.49
C SER A 368 11.97 103.82 -99.03
N ARG A 369 10.92 104.00 -98.22
CA ARG A 369 9.51 103.73 -98.59
C ARG A 369 8.82 104.80 -99.42
N GLN A 370 9.38 106.00 -99.54
CA GLN A 370 8.65 107.17 -100.06
C GLN A 370 8.89 107.51 -101.55
N PHE A 371 9.89 106.93 -102.23
CA PHE A 371 10.20 107.26 -103.62
C PHE A 371 10.41 106.00 -104.47
N SER A 372 9.96 106.01 -105.73
CA SER A 372 10.20 104.91 -106.67
C SER A 372 11.62 104.96 -107.22
N THR A 373 12.16 103.82 -107.67
CA THR A 373 13.52 103.75 -108.24
C THR A 373 13.66 104.61 -109.51
N GLU A 374 12.59 104.72 -110.31
CA GLU A 374 12.58 105.56 -111.52
C GLU A 374 12.55 107.06 -111.18
N ASP A 375 11.75 107.48 -110.18
CA ASP A 375 11.71 108.88 -109.71
C ASP A 375 13.05 109.33 -109.11
N LEU A 376 13.74 108.43 -108.42
CA LEU A 376 15.07 108.70 -107.86
C LEU A 376 16.12 108.87 -108.98
N ASP A 377 16.07 108.06 -110.03
CA ASP A 377 16.97 108.17 -111.18
C ASP A 377 16.76 109.48 -111.96
N GLU A 378 15.50 109.88 -112.16
CA GLU A 378 15.18 111.09 -112.91
C GLU A 378 15.62 112.36 -112.15
N ARG A 379 15.40 112.39 -110.83
CA ARG A 379 15.87 113.49 -109.96
C ARG A 379 17.39 113.58 -109.89
N VAL A 380 18.10 112.46 -109.88
CA VAL A 380 19.56 112.43 -109.94
C VAL A 380 20.04 113.06 -111.25
N ARG A 381 19.42 112.74 -112.40
CA ARG A 381 19.77 113.34 -113.70
C ARG A 381 19.48 114.84 -113.78
N ASP A 382 18.37 115.33 -113.22
CA ASP A 382 18.04 116.76 -113.26
C ASP A 382 19.03 117.60 -112.42
N LEU A 383 19.44 117.09 -111.26
CA LEU A 383 20.46 117.73 -110.42
C LEU A 383 21.82 117.82 -111.12
N GLU A 384 22.23 116.78 -111.86
CA GLU A 384 23.48 116.78 -112.62
C GLU A 384 23.51 117.84 -113.73
N LYS A 385 22.38 118.08 -114.42
CA LYS A 385 22.28 119.13 -115.45
C LYS A 385 22.43 120.53 -114.87
N ARG A 386 21.74 120.83 -113.76
CA ARG A 386 21.79 122.16 -113.12
C ARG A 386 23.20 122.52 -112.65
N LEU A 387 23.94 121.53 -112.15
CA LEU A 387 25.32 121.71 -111.70
C LEU A 387 26.28 122.09 -112.84
N LYS A 388 25.98 121.70 -114.08
CA LYS A 388 26.78 122.05 -115.27
C LYS A 388 26.59 123.51 -115.71
N ALA A 389 25.38 124.05 -115.60
CA ALA A 389 25.06 125.43 -115.98
C ALA A 389 25.72 126.46 -115.05
N VAL A 390 25.68 126.21 -113.72
CA VAL A 390 26.28 127.11 -112.71
C VAL A 390 27.80 127.20 -112.86
N LYS A 391 28.47 126.14 -113.35
CA LYS A 391 29.92 126.16 -113.63
C LYS A 391 30.29 127.13 -114.75
N GLN A 392 29.49 127.25 -115.82
CA GLN A 392 29.80 128.13 -116.96
C GLN A 392 29.65 129.63 -116.62
N GLN A 393 28.72 129.98 -115.73
CA GLN A 393 28.51 131.36 -115.27
C GLN A 393 29.68 131.91 -114.44
N LEU A 394 30.50 131.03 -113.84
CA LEU A 394 31.65 131.39 -113.01
C LEU A 394 32.90 131.81 -113.82
N ASP A 395 32.94 131.52 -115.13
CA ASP A 395 34.14 131.70 -115.97
C ASP A 395 34.27 133.10 -116.63
N HIS A 396 33.23 133.94 -116.66
CA HIS A 396 33.18 135.18 -117.48
C HIS A 396 32.97 136.49 -116.69
N ALA A 397 33.37 136.57 -115.42
CA ALA A 397 32.99 137.65 -114.51
C ALA A 397 33.82 138.97 -114.57
N ASP A 398 34.97 139.01 -115.27
CA ASP A 398 36.00 140.06 -115.04
C ASP A 398 36.08 141.24 -116.06
N ASN A 399 35.18 141.41 -117.06
CA ASN A 399 35.38 142.43 -118.12
C ASN A 399 34.06 143.05 -118.70
N ASN A 400 33.36 143.93 -117.96
CA ASN A 400 32.06 144.53 -118.33
C ASN A 400 32.01 146.08 -118.36
N SER A 401 31.07 146.66 -119.12
CA SER A 401 30.90 148.10 -119.36
C SER A 401 30.53 148.95 -118.13
N TYR A 402 29.96 148.34 -117.08
CA TYR A 402 29.68 149.00 -115.80
C TYR A 402 30.94 149.54 -115.10
N SER A 403 32.08 148.84 -115.23
CA SER A 403 33.34 149.24 -114.59
C SER A 403 33.90 150.57 -115.11
N ARG A 404 33.73 150.87 -116.41
CA ARG A 404 34.23 152.10 -117.07
C ARG A 404 33.42 153.35 -116.76
N LEU A 405 32.10 153.22 -116.63
CA LEU A 405 31.20 154.34 -116.31
C LEU A 405 31.41 154.90 -114.90
N ARG A 406 31.84 154.06 -113.95
CA ARG A 406 32.22 154.50 -112.60
C ARG A 406 33.55 155.26 -112.54
N GLU A 407 34.33 155.29 -113.61
CA GLU A 407 35.60 156.04 -113.63
C GLU A 407 35.37 157.54 -113.88
N GLU A 408 34.36 157.93 -114.67
CA GLU A 408 34.15 159.32 -115.11
C GLU A 408 32.92 160.02 -114.48
N PHE A 409 31.90 159.26 -114.04
CA PHE A 409 30.64 159.82 -113.55
C PHE A 409 30.40 159.52 -112.07
N SER A 410 29.76 160.46 -111.38
CA SER A 410 29.34 160.25 -110.00
C SER A 410 28.24 159.18 -109.92
N GLN A 411 28.17 158.48 -108.79
CA GLN A 411 27.16 157.43 -108.62
C GLN A 411 25.72 157.97 -108.71
N ALA A 412 25.50 159.23 -108.32
CA ALA A 412 24.21 159.89 -108.49
C ALA A 412 23.86 160.16 -109.96
N ASP A 413 24.85 160.47 -110.81
CA ASP A 413 24.63 160.69 -112.25
C ASP A 413 24.41 159.36 -112.98
N VAL A 414 25.15 158.31 -112.60
CA VAL A 414 24.92 156.95 -113.12
C VAL A 414 23.53 156.46 -112.74
N ASP A 415 23.05 156.72 -111.51
CA ASP A 415 21.69 156.36 -111.10
C ASP A 415 20.62 157.08 -111.93
N ARG A 416 20.84 158.34 -112.31
CA ARG A 416 19.94 159.08 -113.23
C ARG A 416 19.94 158.47 -114.63
N LEU A 417 21.11 158.09 -115.16
CA LEU A 417 21.24 157.40 -116.44
C LEU A 417 20.58 156.02 -116.42
N MET A 418 20.66 155.29 -115.31
CA MET A 418 20.01 153.98 -115.13
C MET A 418 18.49 154.05 -115.05
N ARG A 419 17.90 155.21 -114.69
CA ARG A 419 16.45 155.43 -114.80
C ARG A 419 15.99 155.62 -116.24
N LEU A 420 16.90 156.00 -117.15
CA LEU A 420 16.60 156.25 -118.57
C LEU A 420 16.97 155.06 -119.48
N PHE A 421 18.08 154.37 -119.21
CA PHE A 421 18.62 153.28 -120.04
C PHE A 421 18.33 151.87 -119.48
N ASN A 422 18.19 150.88 -120.37
CA ASN A 422 17.99 149.49 -119.99
C ASN A 422 19.25 148.90 -119.32
N GLY A 423 19.07 148.36 -118.11
CA GLY A 423 20.13 147.80 -117.26
C GLY A 423 21.02 146.72 -117.92
N GLN A 424 20.54 146.02 -118.94
CA GLN A 424 21.31 144.99 -119.64
C GLN A 424 22.48 145.56 -120.47
N LEU A 425 22.41 146.83 -120.88
CA LEU A 425 23.49 147.47 -121.65
C LEU A 425 24.79 147.58 -120.84
N PHE A 426 24.70 147.66 -119.52
CA PHE A 426 25.84 147.78 -118.61
C PHE A 426 26.55 146.45 -118.30
N SER A 427 26.03 145.33 -118.81
CA SER A 427 26.62 143.99 -118.66
C SER A 427 27.43 143.53 -119.89
N LEU A 428 27.47 144.34 -120.95
CA LEU A 428 28.18 144.02 -122.18
C LEU A 428 29.70 144.25 -122.05
N PRO A 429 30.54 143.45 -122.73
CA PRO A 429 31.98 143.66 -122.75
C PRO A 429 32.40 144.87 -123.60
N LEU A 430 33.54 145.50 -123.29
CA LEU A 430 34.20 146.49 -124.16
C LEU A 430 35.01 145.77 -125.26
N GLY A 431 34.65 145.97 -126.53
CA GLY A 431 35.30 145.33 -127.70
C GLY A 431 34.33 145.00 -128.84
N GLU A 432 34.76 144.18 -129.82
CA GLU A 432 33.99 143.86 -131.06
C GLU A 432 32.58 143.30 -130.82
N LYS A 433 32.27 142.74 -129.64
CA LYS A 433 30.93 142.22 -129.28
C LYS A 433 30.14 143.15 -128.33
N GLY A 434 30.54 144.40 -128.18
CA GLY A 434 29.86 145.36 -127.31
C GLY A 434 30.17 146.82 -127.62
N ILE A 435 30.40 147.64 -126.59
CA ILE A 435 30.49 149.11 -126.71
C ILE A 435 31.88 149.52 -127.24
N GLN A 436 31.92 150.25 -128.38
CA GLN A 436 33.12 150.85 -128.97
C GLN A 436 33.14 152.37 -128.76
N LEU A 437 34.31 152.93 -128.46
CA LEU A 437 34.50 154.37 -128.18
C LEU A 437 35.50 154.94 -129.20
N ASP A 438 35.02 155.77 -130.12
CA ASP A 438 35.82 156.31 -131.24
C ASP A 438 36.56 157.62 -130.89
N ASP A 439 36.08 158.39 -129.91
CA ASP A 439 36.69 159.64 -129.46
C ASP A 439 36.43 159.87 -127.97
N ALA A 440 37.50 160.03 -127.19
CA ALA A 440 37.52 159.79 -125.74
C ALA A 440 36.69 160.80 -124.92
N ASP A 441 36.61 162.06 -125.39
CA ASP A 441 35.90 163.11 -124.67
C ASP A 441 34.53 163.42 -125.28
N ALA A 442 34.22 162.85 -126.44
CA ALA A 442 32.95 163.10 -127.11
C ALA A 442 31.78 162.39 -126.41
N TRP A 443 31.98 161.17 -125.91
CA TRP A 443 30.93 160.41 -125.24
C TRP A 443 30.53 161.01 -123.89
N VAL A 444 31.50 161.58 -123.15
CA VAL A 444 31.27 162.28 -121.89
C VAL A 444 30.33 163.47 -122.12
N LYS A 445 30.64 164.31 -123.11
CA LYS A 445 29.78 165.44 -123.50
C LYS A 445 28.39 165.01 -123.97
N THR A 446 28.27 163.83 -124.57
CA THR A 446 26.98 163.30 -125.04
C THR A 446 26.09 162.88 -123.88
N LEU A 447 26.66 162.24 -122.87
CA LEU A 447 25.93 161.86 -121.66
C LEU A 447 25.63 163.06 -120.76
N GLU A 448 26.53 164.04 -120.68
CA GLU A 448 26.27 165.32 -120.02
C GLU A 448 25.07 166.06 -120.65
N ALA A 449 24.95 166.05 -121.98
CA ALA A 449 23.80 166.67 -122.66
C ALA A 449 22.46 165.95 -122.36
N VAL A 450 22.48 164.64 -122.09
CA VAL A 450 21.30 163.90 -121.63
C VAL A 450 20.98 164.24 -120.17
N LEU A 451 22.01 164.37 -119.34
CA LEU A 451 21.87 164.75 -117.94
C LEU A 451 21.33 166.19 -117.77
N ASP A 452 21.65 167.12 -118.67
CA ASP A 452 21.11 168.49 -118.67
C ASP A 452 19.57 168.55 -118.88
N GLY A 453 18.98 167.50 -119.46
CA GLY A 453 17.53 167.35 -119.57
C GLY A 453 16.82 167.03 -118.24
N PHE A 454 17.57 166.65 -117.19
CA PHE A 454 17.01 166.29 -115.89
C PHE A 454 16.83 167.53 -115.00
N LYS A 455 15.59 167.96 -114.82
CA LYS A 455 15.19 168.93 -113.77
C LYS A 455 14.56 168.20 -112.59
N GLY A 456 15.41 167.77 -111.66
CA GLY A 456 14.98 166.93 -110.55
C GLY A 456 14.60 165.53 -111.05
N ASP A 457 13.40 165.06 -110.70
CA ASP A 457 12.87 163.77 -111.15
C ASP A 457 12.05 163.87 -112.46
N HIS A 458 12.13 165.00 -113.18
CA HIS A 458 11.48 165.20 -114.49
C HIS A 458 12.53 165.35 -115.59
N PHE A 459 12.38 164.56 -116.65
CA PHE A 459 13.17 164.69 -117.87
C PHE A 459 12.42 165.55 -118.88
N ILE A 460 12.97 166.72 -119.20
CA ILE A 460 12.34 167.72 -120.07
C ILE A 460 13.23 167.94 -121.29
N VAL A 461 12.69 167.62 -122.45
CA VAL A 461 13.28 167.93 -123.76
C VAL A 461 12.22 168.54 -124.68
N PRO A 462 12.59 169.28 -125.74
CA PRO A 462 11.61 169.90 -126.62
C PRO A 462 10.61 168.87 -127.17
N GLY A 463 9.34 168.97 -126.75
CA GLY A 463 8.25 168.08 -127.17
C GLY A 463 7.96 166.88 -126.25
N LEU A 464 8.73 166.65 -125.18
CA LEU A 464 8.54 165.52 -124.26
C LEU A 464 8.88 165.90 -122.81
N GLU A 465 7.95 165.62 -121.91
CA GLU A 465 8.17 165.66 -120.47
C GLU A 465 7.89 164.24 -119.92
N VAL A 466 8.87 163.65 -119.22
CA VAL A 466 8.75 162.31 -118.63
C VAL A 466 8.99 162.42 -117.13
N ASP A 467 7.98 162.05 -116.35
CA ASP A 467 8.10 161.88 -114.90
C ASP A 467 8.71 160.51 -114.58
N LEU A 468 9.88 160.53 -113.94
CA LEU A 468 10.67 159.33 -113.58
C LEU A 468 10.60 159.01 -112.08
N SER A 469 9.74 159.70 -111.32
CA SER A 469 9.64 159.55 -109.86
C SER A 469 9.23 158.13 -109.40
N HIS A 470 8.57 157.34 -110.23
CA HIS A 470 8.16 155.97 -109.92
C HIS A 470 9.15 154.87 -110.36
N ILE A 471 10.29 155.24 -110.97
CA ILE A 471 11.28 154.28 -111.48
C ILE A 471 12.45 154.20 -110.50
N GLU A 472 12.44 153.17 -109.65
CA GLU A 472 13.57 152.83 -108.77
C GLU A 472 14.74 152.21 -109.57
N PRO A 473 16.00 152.61 -109.30
CA PRO A 473 17.17 152.08 -110.01
C PRO A 473 17.48 150.62 -109.60
N PRO A 474 17.66 149.68 -110.57
CA PRO A 474 17.87 148.27 -110.27
C PRO A 474 19.21 147.99 -109.56
N ALA A 475 19.15 147.26 -108.44
CA ALA A 475 20.32 146.88 -107.65
C ALA A 475 21.11 145.72 -108.31
N LEU A 476 22.12 146.06 -109.10
CA LEU A 476 23.00 145.09 -109.79
C LEU A 476 24.08 144.45 -108.86
N GLN A 477 23.73 144.12 -107.61
CA GLN A 477 24.61 143.34 -106.71
C GLN A 477 24.71 141.85 -107.12
N ALA A 478 23.74 141.33 -107.89
CA ALA A 478 23.66 139.92 -108.27
C ALA A 478 24.68 139.46 -109.33
N LEU A 479 25.44 140.39 -109.94
CA LEU A 479 26.41 140.07 -111.00
C LEU A 479 27.86 140.01 -110.51
N ALA A 480 28.12 140.25 -109.21
CA ALA A 480 29.48 140.31 -108.66
C ALA A 480 29.81 139.25 -107.57
N ASP A 481 28.85 138.43 -107.12
CA ASP A 481 29.06 137.57 -105.95
C ASP A 481 29.48 136.12 -106.29
N ARG A 482 30.81 135.90 -106.36
CA ARG A 482 31.45 134.60 -106.61
C ARG A 482 31.17 133.56 -105.51
N ALA A 483 30.87 134.01 -104.30
CA ALA A 483 30.65 133.12 -103.14
C ALA A 483 29.29 132.42 -103.21
N ALA A 484 28.24 133.15 -103.59
CA ALA A 484 26.88 132.60 -103.69
C ALA A 484 26.77 131.48 -104.75
N LEU A 485 27.43 131.64 -105.90
CA LEU A 485 27.45 130.61 -106.96
C LEU A 485 28.24 129.34 -106.55
N ARG A 486 29.27 129.46 -105.69
CA ARG A 486 29.97 128.29 -105.10
C ARG A 486 29.12 127.57 -104.09
N ASP A 487 28.44 128.30 -103.21
CA ASP A 487 27.58 127.71 -102.17
C ASP A 487 26.40 126.92 -102.78
N GLN A 488 25.86 127.41 -103.89
CA GLN A 488 24.84 126.71 -104.65
C GLN A 488 25.35 125.39 -105.25
N LYS A 489 26.61 125.34 -105.72
CA LYS A 489 27.24 124.12 -106.22
C LYS A 489 27.37 123.06 -105.11
N ASP A 490 27.86 123.43 -103.93
CA ASP A 490 28.15 122.48 -102.85
C ASP A 490 26.87 121.88 -102.23
N ARG A 491 25.76 122.64 -102.21
CA ARG A 491 24.45 122.11 -101.79
C ARG A 491 23.96 121.02 -102.73
N LEU A 492 24.03 121.28 -104.05
CA LEU A 492 23.61 120.32 -105.07
C LEU A 492 24.47 119.03 -105.04
N GLU A 493 25.76 119.11 -104.68
CA GLU A 493 26.63 117.91 -104.53
C GLU A 493 26.25 117.02 -103.33
N ARG A 494 25.84 117.59 -102.18
CA ARG A 494 25.44 116.79 -101.00
C ARG A 494 24.11 116.08 -101.21
N GLU A 495 23.15 116.76 -101.84
CA GLU A 495 21.82 116.23 -102.14
C GLU A 495 21.92 115.02 -103.08
N LEU A 496 22.85 115.06 -104.03
CA LEU A 496 23.17 113.93 -104.92
C LEU A 496 23.68 112.68 -104.15
N LYS A 497 24.46 112.86 -103.08
CA LYS A 497 25.06 111.74 -102.32
C LYS A 497 24.02 110.99 -101.48
N GLN A 498 23.10 111.71 -100.84
CA GLN A 498 22.01 111.09 -100.06
C GLN A 498 21.05 110.28 -100.93
N LEU A 499 20.68 110.81 -102.10
CA LEU A 499 19.80 110.11 -103.04
C LEU A 499 20.42 108.78 -103.54
N LYS A 500 21.75 108.70 -103.68
CA LYS A 500 22.45 107.46 -104.05
C LYS A 500 22.41 106.36 -102.99
N THR A 501 22.49 106.69 -101.69
CA THR A 501 22.38 105.68 -100.61
C THR A 501 20.94 105.17 -100.47
N GLN A 502 19.96 106.05 -100.71
CA GLN A 502 18.55 105.65 -100.76
C GLN A 502 18.25 104.75 -101.97
N GLN A 503 18.91 104.99 -103.11
CA GLN A 503 18.86 104.13 -104.28
C GLN A 503 19.35 102.69 -103.98
N SER A 504 20.45 102.52 -103.23
CA SER A 504 20.98 101.18 -102.91
C SER A 504 20.08 100.38 -101.96
N VAL A 505 19.46 101.04 -100.98
CA VAL A 505 18.51 100.40 -100.03
C VAL A 505 17.15 100.11 -100.69
N ALA A 506 16.76 100.92 -101.69
CA ALA A 506 15.59 100.64 -102.52
C ALA A 506 15.82 99.46 -103.49
N ALA A 507 17.07 99.22 -103.91
CA ALA A 507 17.42 98.17 -104.85
C ALA A 507 17.29 96.74 -104.30
N ASP A 508 17.50 96.50 -102.98
CA ASP A 508 17.45 95.13 -102.42
C ASP A 508 16.88 95.05 -100.97
N ARG A 509 15.55 95.02 -100.89
CA ARG A 509 14.78 95.27 -99.64
C ARG A 509 14.67 94.07 -98.70
N SER A 510 14.70 92.85 -99.23
CA SER A 510 14.48 91.61 -98.45
C SER A 510 15.71 91.22 -97.63
N ALA A 511 16.90 91.32 -98.22
CA ALA A 511 18.17 91.00 -97.56
C ALA A 511 18.41 91.87 -96.31
N SER A 512 18.14 93.17 -96.42
CA SER A 512 18.31 94.13 -95.32
C SER A 512 17.37 93.85 -94.13
N LYS A 513 16.17 93.29 -94.37
CA LYS A 513 15.23 92.98 -93.28
C LYS A 513 15.65 91.75 -92.46
N ALA A 514 16.16 90.71 -93.11
CA ALA A 514 16.66 89.51 -92.44
C ALA A 514 17.88 89.80 -91.55
N GLN A 515 18.75 90.72 -91.98
CA GLN A 515 19.93 91.12 -91.22
C GLN A 515 19.57 91.90 -89.95
N ALA A 516 18.48 92.67 -89.95
CA ALA A 516 17.98 93.34 -88.74
C ALA A 516 17.51 92.35 -87.66
N GLU A 517 16.73 91.31 -88.03
CA GLU A 517 16.23 90.31 -87.07
C GLU A 517 17.38 89.51 -86.43
N GLN A 518 18.43 89.19 -87.18
CA GLN A 518 19.62 88.53 -86.62
C GLN A 518 20.34 89.38 -85.57
N LEU A 519 20.47 90.68 -85.80
CA LEU A 519 21.11 91.59 -84.85
C LEU A 519 20.27 91.75 -83.57
N TYR A 520 18.94 91.74 -83.67
CA TYR A 520 18.07 91.79 -82.51
C TYR A 520 18.23 90.58 -81.58
N GLN A 521 18.35 89.36 -82.15
CA GLN A 521 18.59 88.15 -81.35
C GLN A 521 19.95 88.21 -80.64
N ALA A 522 20.99 88.73 -81.31
CA ALA A 522 22.30 88.92 -80.70
C ALA A 522 22.28 89.88 -79.50
N VAL A 523 21.41 90.91 -79.52
CA VAL A 523 21.23 91.83 -78.38
C VAL A 523 20.65 91.11 -77.16
N LEU A 524 19.66 90.23 -77.34
CA LEU A 524 19.04 89.48 -76.23
C LEU A 524 20.03 88.50 -75.60
N ASP A 525 20.80 87.78 -76.43
CA ASP A 525 21.79 86.82 -75.94
C ASP A 525 22.93 87.52 -75.18
N ALA A 526 23.39 88.68 -75.66
CA ALA A 526 24.39 89.49 -74.97
C ALA A 526 23.90 90.05 -73.62
N GLN A 527 22.63 90.47 -73.52
CA GLN A 527 22.04 90.91 -72.23
C GLN A 527 22.03 89.78 -71.20
N LYS A 528 21.55 88.60 -71.60
CA LYS A 528 21.47 87.44 -70.71
C LYS A 528 22.86 86.97 -70.28
N ALA A 529 23.84 86.98 -71.19
CA ALA A 529 25.23 86.65 -70.86
C ALA A 529 25.81 87.60 -69.80
N LEU A 530 25.52 88.89 -69.88
CA LEU A 530 25.98 89.88 -68.90
C LEU A 530 25.34 89.66 -67.51
N GLU A 531 24.04 89.37 -67.45
CA GLU A 531 23.36 89.07 -66.18
C GLU A 531 23.90 87.79 -65.53
N ASP A 532 24.07 86.72 -66.30
CA ASP A 532 24.60 85.45 -65.82
C ASP A 532 26.07 85.60 -65.36
N PHE A 533 26.88 86.45 -66.02
CA PHE A 533 28.24 86.75 -65.59
C PHE A 533 28.26 87.50 -64.25
N ARG A 534 27.39 88.51 -64.08
CA ARG A 534 27.25 89.24 -62.81
C ARG A 534 26.82 88.31 -61.67
N LYS A 535 25.88 87.38 -61.93
CA LYS A 535 25.50 86.32 -60.97
C LYS A 535 26.68 85.41 -60.62
N THR A 536 27.54 85.10 -61.59
CA THR A 536 28.75 84.29 -61.36
C THR A 536 29.71 85.00 -60.42
N GLN A 537 29.90 86.31 -60.57
CA GLN A 537 30.75 87.11 -59.69
C GLN A 537 30.23 87.15 -58.26
N THR A 538 28.92 87.35 -58.07
CA THR A 538 28.31 87.36 -56.73
C THR A 538 28.41 85.99 -56.05
N LEU A 539 28.13 84.91 -56.78
CA LEU A 539 28.17 83.56 -56.23
C LEU A 539 29.62 83.09 -55.97
N THR A 540 30.59 83.51 -56.78
CA THR A 540 32.02 83.19 -56.56
C THR A 540 32.55 83.79 -55.26
N ALA A 541 32.04 84.94 -54.82
CA ALA A 541 32.43 85.54 -53.54
C ALA A 541 31.99 84.70 -52.32
N GLU A 542 30.87 83.99 -52.43
CA GLU A 542 30.30 83.16 -51.35
C GLU A 542 30.84 81.71 -51.35
N GLU A 543 31.53 81.29 -52.41
CA GLU A 543 32.08 79.95 -52.58
C GLU A 543 32.98 79.46 -51.43
N PRO A 544 33.99 80.20 -50.96
CA PRO A 544 34.86 79.70 -49.89
C PRO A 544 34.09 79.44 -48.59
N ALA A 545 33.13 80.31 -48.26
CA ALA A 545 32.28 80.15 -47.07
C ALA A 545 31.34 78.93 -47.18
N LYS A 546 30.82 78.65 -48.38
CA LYS A 546 29.97 77.47 -48.63
C LYS A 546 30.77 76.17 -48.64
N LEU A 547 31.99 76.17 -49.17
CA LEU A 547 32.90 75.01 -49.10
C LEU A 547 33.32 74.71 -47.67
N GLU A 548 33.63 75.72 -46.86
CA GLU A 548 33.94 75.55 -45.44
C GLU A 548 32.71 75.01 -44.68
N LYS A 549 31.52 75.56 -44.93
CA LYS A 549 30.27 75.05 -44.34
C LYS A 549 30.02 73.59 -44.75
N LEU A 550 30.23 73.23 -46.02
CA LEU A 550 30.07 71.87 -46.51
C LEU A 550 31.03 70.91 -45.79
N ALA A 551 32.31 71.26 -45.66
CA ALA A 551 33.30 70.44 -44.97
C ALA A 551 32.95 70.21 -43.50
N VAL A 552 32.44 71.24 -42.80
CA VAL A 552 31.96 71.11 -41.41
C VAL A 552 30.74 70.21 -41.33
N LEU A 553 29.76 70.38 -42.22
CA LEU A 553 28.56 69.55 -42.25
C LEU A 553 28.89 68.09 -42.57
N GLU A 554 29.73 67.81 -43.57
CA GLU A 554 30.18 66.46 -43.94
C GLU A 554 30.96 65.80 -42.79
N ALA A 555 31.87 66.53 -42.13
CA ALA A 555 32.58 66.03 -40.95
C ALA A 555 31.62 65.67 -39.80
N SER A 556 30.63 66.53 -39.52
CA SER A 556 29.62 66.26 -38.49
C SER A 556 28.71 65.08 -38.85
N GLN A 557 28.38 64.90 -40.13
CA GLN A 557 27.60 63.77 -40.61
C GLN A 557 28.38 62.45 -40.45
N ASP A 558 29.67 62.44 -40.79
CA ASP A 558 30.53 61.27 -40.64
C ASP A 558 30.75 60.87 -39.18
N GLU A 559 30.90 61.86 -38.29
CA GLU A 559 30.98 61.62 -36.85
C GLU A 559 29.67 61.02 -36.31
N LEU A 560 28.52 61.58 -36.71
CA LEU A 560 27.22 61.03 -36.32
C LEU A 560 27.00 59.61 -36.87
N LYS A 561 27.39 59.33 -38.13
CA LYS A 561 27.32 57.99 -38.73
C LYS A 561 28.16 56.97 -37.96
N ARG A 562 29.41 57.32 -37.62
CA ARG A 562 30.27 56.46 -36.78
C ARG A 562 29.66 56.21 -35.41
N SER A 563 29.06 57.23 -34.79
CA SER A 563 28.35 57.07 -33.51
C SER A 563 27.12 56.15 -33.63
N SER A 564 26.40 56.20 -34.76
CA SER A 564 25.24 55.35 -35.06
C SER A 564 25.63 53.88 -35.34
N ASP A 565 26.78 53.65 -35.97
CA ASP A 565 27.30 52.29 -36.17
C ASP A 565 27.76 51.68 -34.84
N ALA A 566 28.51 52.45 -34.02
CA ALA A 566 28.90 52.04 -32.67
C ALA A 566 27.68 51.79 -31.75
N PHE A 567 26.62 52.59 -31.92
CA PHE A 567 25.33 52.38 -31.27
C PHE A 567 24.71 51.04 -31.64
N THR A 568 24.68 50.73 -32.93
CA THR A 568 24.10 49.47 -33.44
C THR A 568 24.84 48.26 -32.85
N GLU A 569 26.17 48.32 -32.78
CA GLU A 569 26.97 47.28 -32.13
C GLU A 569 26.65 47.15 -30.64
N ARG A 570 26.54 48.27 -29.90
CA ARG A 570 26.24 48.25 -28.46
C ARG A 570 24.84 47.72 -28.16
N VAL A 571 23.84 48.05 -28.98
CA VAL A 571 22.48 47.48 -28.87
C VAL A 571 22.48 45.99 -29.16
N GLN A 572 23.25 45.52 -30.15
CA GLN A 572 23.39 44.09 -30.41
C GLN A 572 24.05 43.35 -29.24
N GLN A 573 25.11 43.92 -28.64
CA GLN A 573 25.75 43.36 -27.45
C GLN A 573 24.80 43.30 -26.25
N LEU A 574 24.04 44.36 -25.98
CA LEU A 574 23.05 44.37 -24.89
C LEU A 574 21.91 43.37 -25.14
N SER A 575 21.42 43.28 -26.38
CA SER A 575 20.42 42.29 -26.77
C SER A 575 20.93 40.85 -26.55
N ALA A 576 22.19 40.57 -26.91
CA ALA A 576 22.81 39.27 -26.67
C ALA A 576 22.95 38.96 -25.16
N LYS A 577 23.34 39.95 -24.34
CA LYS A 577 23.38 39.82 -22.87
C LYS A 577 22.00 39.56 -22.28
N LEU A 578 20.97 40.30 -22.72
CA LEU A 578 19.58 40.08 -22.29
C LEU A 578 19.05 38.71 -22.70
N GLN A 579 19.38 38.22 -23.90
CA GLN A 579 19.04 36.87 -24.31
C GLN A 579 19.75 35.81 -23.46
N LEU A 580 21.01 36.01 -23.11
CA LEU A 580 21.75 35.09 -22.24
C LEU A 580 21.14 35.02 -20.84
N VAL A 581 20.88 36.18 -20.22
CA VAL A 581 20.22 36.26 -18.90
C VAL A 581 18.82 35.64 -18.97
N GLY A 582 18.07 35.91 -20.03
CA GLY A 582 16.75 35.30 -20.26
C GLY A 582 16.80 33.78 -20.39
N ARG A 583 17.82 33.23 -21.08
CA ARG A 583 18.06 31.77 -21.12
C ARG A 583 18.40 31.22 -19.75
N GLN A 584 19.29 31.88 -19.01
CA GLN A 584 19.66 31.44 -17.66
C GLN A 584 18.47 31.44 -16.68
N LEU A 585 17.59 32.46 -16.75
CA LEU A 585 16.34 32.49 -16.00
C LEU A 585 15.41 31.34 -16.40
N ALA A 586 15.23 31.11 -17.71
CA ALA A 586 14.39 30.02 -18.21
C ALA A 586 14.94 28.64 -17.80
N ASP A 587 16.26 28.44 -17.85
CA ASP A 587 16.91 27.20 -17.41
C ASP A 587 16.75 26.99 -15.90
N LEU A 588 16.88 28.05 -15.09
CA LEU A 588 16.67 27.99 -13.65
C LEU A 588 15.21 27.67 -13.31
N GLU A 589 14.24 28.32 -13.97
CA GLU A 589 12.81 28.02 -13.80
C GLU A 589 12.44 26.61 -14.28
N ALA A 590 13.05 26.12 -15.36
CA ALA A 590 12.85 24.76 -15.82
C ALA A 590 13.38 23.73 -14.80
N LYS A 591 14.58 23.95 -14.25
CA LYS A 591 15.15 23.12 -13.17
C LYS A 591 14.24 23.13 -11.94
N GLU A 592 13.79 24.30 -11.52
CA GLU A 592 12.87 24.46 -10.37
C GLU A 592 11.57 23.69 -10.59
N ARG A 593 10.93 23.82 -11.76
CA ARG A 593 9.71 23.05 -12.09
C ARG A 593 9.94 21.55 -12.07
N THR A 594 11.03 21.05 -12.67
CA THR A 594 11.32 19.61 -12.67
C THR A 594 11.54 19.08 -11.26
N LEU A 595 12.15 19.88 -10.39
CA LEU A 595 12.42 19.55 -9.01
C LEU A 595 11.14 19.61 -8.16
N GLU A 596 10.26 20.60 -8.37
CA GLU A 596 8.95 20.66 -7.74
C GLU A 596 8.06 19.46 -8.13
N ASP A 597 8.05 19.08 -9.41
CA ASP A 597 7.29 17.92 -9.88
C ASP A 597 7.80 16.61 -9.26
N ALA A 598 9.12 16.47 -9.15
CA ALA A 598 9.73 15.36 -8.42
C ALA A 598 9.36 15.44 -6.93
N LEU A 599 9.44 16.61 -6.29
CA LEU A 599 9.14 16.78 -4.87
C LEU A 599 7.68 16.47 -4.53
N ARG A 600 6.73 16.78 -5.42
CA ARG A 600 5.30 16.38 -5.27
C ARG A 600 5.10 14.88 -5.22
N ARG A 601 5.98 14.10 -5.86
CA ARG A 601 5.95 12.62 -5.83
C ARG A 601 6.67 12.05 -4.61
N ARG A 602 7.44 12.86 -3.88
CA ARG A 602 8.19 12.42 -2.70
C ARG A 602 7.23 12.09 -1.58
N GLN A 603 7.31 10.86 -1.12
CA GLN A 603 6.68 10.43 0.13
C GLN A 603 7.57 10.84 1.32
N LEU A 604 6.98 11.52 2.30
CA LEU A 604 7.70 11.86 3.52
C LEU A 604 7.96 10.60 4.33
N LEU A 605 9.16 10.51 4.90
CA LEU A 605 9.53 9.38 5.74
C LEU A 605 8.66 9.39 7.02
N PRO A 606 7.91 8.32 7.31
CA PRO A 606 7.12 8.24 8.54
C PRO A 606 8.02 8.26 9.78
N ALA A 607 7.60 8.96 10.83
CA ALA A 607 8.39 9.12 12.06
C ALA A 607 8.52 7.81 12.87
N ASP A 608 7.59 6.88 12.66
CA ASP A 608 7.50 5.56 13.29
C ASP A 608 8.16 4.45 12.46
N LEU A 609 8.75 4.77 11.30
CA LEU A 609 9.43 3.77 10.48
C LEU A 609 10.68 3.22 11.21
N PRO A 610 10.80 1.90 11.43
CA PRO A 610 11.96 1.31 12.08
C PRO A 610 13.27 1.65 11.38
N PHE A 611 14.34 1.77 12.15
CA PHE A 611 15.69 1.92 11.62
C PHE A 611 16.15 0.62 10.98
N GLY A 612 16.71 0.73 9.77
CA GLY A 612 17.31 -0.39 9.07
C GLY A 612 18.82 -0.50 9.24
N THR A 613 19.46 -1.36 8.44
CA THR A 613 20.92 -1.47 8.38
C THR A 613 21.55 -0.14 7.95
N PRO A 614 22.47 0.46 8.74
CA PRO A 614 23.04 1.76 8.40
C PRO A 614 23.66 1.79 6.99
N PHE A 615 23.26 2.77 6.18
CA PHE A 615 23.77 2.95 4.82
C PHE A 615 25.13 3.66 4.87
N THR A 616 26.20 2.94 4.50
CA THR A 616 27.59 3.42 4.61
C THR A 616 28.20 3.90 3.30
N ASP A 617 27.52 3.68 2.16
CA ASP A 617 28.07 4.05 0.87
C ASP A 617 28.16 5.59 0.74
N PRO A 618 29.21 6.11 0.08
CA PRO A 618 29.37 7.55 -0.11
C PRO A 618 28.22 8.10 -0.98
N VAL A 619 27.62 9.18 -0.53
CA VAL A 619 26.57 9.91 -1.26
C VAL A 619 27.13 11.27 -1.67
N ASP A 620 27.08 11.57 -2.96
CA ASP A 620 27.44 12.89 -3.50
C ASP A 620 26.34 13.90 -3.14
N ASP A 621 26.68 14.82 -2.24
CA ASP A 621 25.81 15.86 -1.68
C ASP A 621 25.86 17.20 -2.44
N SER A 622 26.31 17.19 -3.69
CA SER A 622 26.27 18.38 -4.54
C SER A 622 24.84 18.76 -4.99
N LEU A 623 24.60 20.06 -5.18
CA LEU A 623 23.31 20.58 -5.68
C LEU A 623 22.97 20.05 -7.08
N ASP A 624 23.98 19.75 -7.91
CA ASP A 624 23.77 19.18 -9.24
C ASP A 624 23.22 17.74 -9.18
N ASN A 625 23.48 17.02 -8.08
CA ASN A 625 22.99 15.66 -7.85
C ASN A 625 21.62 15.61 -7.16
N LEU A 626 21.02 16.76 -6.85
CA LEU A 626 19.77 16.84 -6.07
C LEU A 626 18.59 16.11 -6.74
N LEU A 627 18.38 16.31 -8.05
CA LEU A 627 17.30 15.64 -8.78
C LEU A 627 17.53 14.10 -8.88
N PRO A 628 18.72 13.61 -9.27
CA PRO A 628 19.03 12.19 -9.19
C PRO A 628 18.83 11.58 -7.80
N LEU A 629 19.28 12.24 -6.73
CA LEU A 629 19.09 11.76 -5.35
C LEU A 629 17.62 11.70 -4.95
N LEU A 630 16.83 12.68 -5.37
CA LEU A 630 15.39 12.72 -5.11
C LEU A 630 14.66 11.57 -5.82
N ASN A 631 15.06 11.26 -7.06
CA ASN A 631 14.54 10.10 -7.79
C ASN A 631 14.99 8.79 -7.15
N ASP A 632 16.26 8.66 -6.75
CA ASP A 632 16.79 7.48 -6.06
C ASP A 632 16.07 7.23 -4.73
N TYR A 633 15.75 8.28 -3.97
CA TYR A 633 14.93 8.18 -2.77
C TYR A 633 13.52 7.64 -3.10
N GLN A 634 12.88 8.13 -4.17
CA GLN A 634 11.56 7.66 -4.58
C GLN A 634 11.58 6.20 -5.05
N ASP A 635 12.59 5.83 -5.84
CA ASP A 635 12.77 4.45 -6.30
C ASP A 635 13.02 3.52 -5.11
N THR A 636 13.83 3.96 -4.14
CA THR A 636 14.08 3.24 -2.88
C THR A 636 12.78 3.09 -2.07
N TRP A 637 11.94 4.13 -1.99
CA TRP A 637 10.64 4.08 -1.32
C TRP A 637 9.66 3.12 -2.02
N GLN A 638 9.58 3.17 -3.35
CA GLN A 638 8.76 2.23 -4.11
C GLN A 638 9.25 0.79 -3.98
N ALA A 639 10.56 0.58 -3.97
CA ALA A 639 11.17 -0.73 -3.73
C ALA A 639 10.81 -1.24 -2.32
N LEU A 640 10.82 -0.36 -1.31
CA LEU A 640 10.41 -0.71 0.05
C LEU A 640 8.94 -1.17 0.09
N GLN A 641 8.02 -0.42 -0.54
CA GLN A 641 6.61 -0.83 -0.60
C GLN A 641 6.41 -2.17 -1.32
N ARG A 642 7.17 -2.41 -2.40
CA ARG A 642 7.13 -3.69 -3.13
C ARG A 642 7.65 -4.84 -2.27
N ILE A 643 8.76 -4.65 -1.55
CA ILE A 643 9.33 -5.72 -0.71
C ILE A 643 8.41 -6.03 0.48
N ASP A 644 7.80 -5.02 1.10
CA ASP A 644 6.81 -5.23 2.18
C ASP A 644 5.61 -6.04 1.68
N GLY A 645 5.04 -5.68 0.52
CA GLY A 645 3.97 -6.47 -0.09
C GLY A 645 4.37 -7.89 -0.47
N GLN A 646 5.63 -8.09 -0.90
CA GLN A 646 6.18 -9.43 -1.17
C GLN A 646 6.36 -10.24 0.11
N ILE A 647 6.86 -9.64 1.20
CA ILE A 647 7.01 -10.28 2.50
C ILE A 647 5.64 -10.74 3.02
N ASP A 648 4.62 -9.89 2.96
CA ASP A 648 3.26 -10.24 3.38
C ASP A 648 2.68 -11.39 2.56
N ALA A 649 2.88 -11.37 1.24
CA ALA A 649 2.43 -12.44 0.35
C ALA A 649 3.18 -13.77 0.62
N LEU A 650 4.50 -13.73 0.81
CA LEU A 650 5.31 -14.89 1.16
C LEU A 650 4.91 -15.45 2.53
N TYR A 651 4.67 -14.59 3.52
CA TYR A 651 4.19 -15.02 4.83
C TYR A 651 2.82 -15.72 4.74
N ALA A 652 1.89 -15.17 3.95
CA ALA A 652 0.60 -15.82 3.71
C ALA A 652 0.75 -17.21 3.05
N GLN A 653 1.69 -17.37 2.12
CA GLN A 653 1.99 -18.67 1.52
C GLN A 653 2.61 -19.67 2.52
N VAL A 654 3.49 -19.20 3.41
CA VAL A 654 4.05 -20.02 4.50
C VAL A 654 2.94 -20.51 5.43
N ARG A 655 1.98 -19.62 5.76
CA ARG A 655 0.81 -19.96 6.56
C ARG A 655 -0.10 -21.00 5.88
N LEU A 656 -0.32 -20.88 4.57
CA LEU A 656 -1.06 -21.87 3.78
C LEU A 656 -0.40 -23.26 3.79
N LYS A 657 0.93 -23.32 3.94
CA LYS A 657 1.66 -24.59 4.12
C LYS A 657 1.58 -25.17 5.55
N GLY A 658 0.84 -24.54 6.45
CA GLY A 658 0.52 -25.07 7.78
C GLY A 658 1.41 -24.57 8.92
N VAL A 659 2.34 -23.62 8.67
CA VAL A 659 3.17 -23.04 9.73
C VAL A 659 2.36 -21.94 10.45
N ALA A 660 1.65 -22.31 11.52
CA ALA A 660 0.82 -21.40 12.32
C ALA A 660 1.41 -21.11 13.72
N LYS A 661 2.59 -21.67 14.05
CA LYS A 661 3.22 -21.65 15.38
C LYS A 661 3.42 -20.24 15.96
N PHE A 662 3.52 -19.21 15.12
CA PHE A 662 3.84 -17.83 15.54
C PHE A 662 2.67 -16.84 15.33
N ASP A 663 1.48 -17.30 14.94
CA ASP A 663 0.33 -16.42 14.65
C ASP A 663 -0.20 -15.68 15.91
N SER A 664 0.15 -16.12 17.12
CA SER A 664 -0.24 -15.48 18.38
C SER A 664 0.50 -14.16 18.66
N GLU A 665 1.64 -13.90 18.01
CA GLU A 665 2.42 -12.68 18.28
C GLU A 665 1.84 -11.47 17.56
N GLU A 666 1.43 -10.44 18.29
CA GLU A 666 0.80 -9.24 17.74
C GLU A 666 1.75 -8.40 16.87
N ASP A 667 3.05 -8.41 17.19
CA ASP A 667 4.08 -7.69 16.45
C ASP A 667 4.52 -8.47 15.20
N ALA A 668 4.21 -7.92 14.03
CA ALA A 668 4.53 -8.52 12.72
C ALA A 668 6.04 -8.68 12.50
N GLU A 669 6.87 -7.78 13.01
CA GLU A 669 8.32 -7.80 12.79
C GLU A 669 8.97 -8.91 13.63
N ARG A 670 8.61 -8.98 14.91
CA ARG A 670 9.02 -10.05 15.80
C ARG A 670 8.55 -11.41 15.31
N ARG A 671 7.34 -11.50 14.75
CA ARG A 671 6.79 -12.72 14.17
C ARG A 671 7.64 -13.25 13.03
N LEU A 672 8.05 -12.39 12.10
CA LEU A 672 8.93 -12.76 10.98
C LEU A 672 10.31 -13.23 11.48
N GLN A 673 10.88 -12.54 12.47
CA GLN A 673 12.17 -12.93 13.06
C GLN A 673 12.11 -14.30 13.73
N LEU A 674 11.05 -14.60 14.50
CA LEU A 674 10.87 -15.90 15.14
C LEU A 674 10.75 -17.03 14.12
N LEU A 675 10.03 -16.81 13.02
CA LEU A 675 9.90 -17.78 11.92
C LEU A 675 11.26 -18.05 11.24
N ILE A 676 12.00 -17.00 10.89
CA ILE A 676 13.32 -17.12 10.26
C ILE A 676 14.29 -17.84 11.20
N ASN A 677 14.32 -17.46 12.48
CA ASN A 677 15.19 -18.09 13.48
C ASN A 677 14.85 -19.56 13.70
N ALA A 678 13.55 -19.91 13.77
CA ALA A 678 13.13 -21.30 13.89
C ALA A 678 13.61 -22.15 12.70
N TYR A 679 13.56 -21.61 11.48
CA TYR A 679 14.07 -22.31 10.29
C TYR A 679 15.61 -22.41 10.27
N ALA A 680 16.31 -21.36 10.71
CA ALA A 680 17.77 -21.35 10.83
C ALA A 680 18.24 -22.44 11.83
N HIS A 681 17.51 -22.61 12.93
CA HIS A 681 17.78 -23.60 13.98
C HIS A 681 16.99 -24.91 13.82
N ARG A 682 16.56 -25.26 12.60
CA ARG A 682 15.78 -26.49 12.35
C ARG A 682 16.44 -27.78 12.86
N GLN A 683 17.78 -27.83 12.89
CA GLN A 683 18.51 -28.99 13.41
C GLN A 683 18.30 -29.17 14.92
N ASP A 684 18.21 -28.07 15.68
CA ASP A 684 17.94 -28.08 17.11
C ASP A 684 16.47 -28.47 17.40
N GLU A 685 15.54 -28.03 16.56
CA GLU A 685 14.13 -28.48 16.62
C GLU A 685 14.01 -29.98 16.33
N ALA A 686 14.75 -30.52 15.36
CA ALA A 686 14.78 -31.95 15.07
C ALA A 686 15.32 -32.78 16.26
N LEU A 687 16.37 -32.28 16.92
CA LEU A 687 16.90 -32.90 18.14
C LEU A 687 15.88 -32.86 19.29
N THR A 688 15.13 -31.76 19.42
CA THR A 688 14.08 -31.61 20.43
C THR A 688 12.93 -32.58 20.17
N LEU A 689 12.50 -32.73 18.91
CA LEU A 689 11.50 -33.72 18.50
C LEU A 689 11.95 -35.15 18.80
N ALA A 690 13.22 -35.48 18.55
CA ALA A 690 13.77 -36.79 18.88
C ALA A 690 13.78 -37.07 20.40
N LYS A 691 14.09 -36.06 21.22
CA LYS A 691 13.99 -36.17 22.69
C LYS A 691 12.55 -36.35 23.16
N ALA A 692 11.60 -35.60 22.59
CA ALA A 692 10.18 -35.72 22.90
C ALA A 692 9.62 -37.11 22.53
N ARG A 693 10.01 -37.66 21.38
CA ARG A 693 9.68 -39.05 20.99
C ARG A 693 10.17 -40.07 22.02
N ARG A 694 11.40 -39.93 22.49
CA ARG A 694 11.98 -40.83 23.50
C ARG A 694 11.24 -40.74 24.84
N ALA A 695 10.87 -39.52 25.26
CA ALA A 695 10.08 -39.32 26.47
C ALA A 695 8.70 -40.01 26.37
N ALA A 696 8.00 -39.84 25.24
CA ALA A 696 6.70 -40.49 25.01
C ALA A 696 6.77 -42.03 25.06
N VAL A 697 7.81 -42.63 24.48
CA VAL A 697 8.04 -44.09 24.55
C VAL A 697 8.29 -44.55 25.98
N THR A 698 9.05 -43.77 26.74
CA THR A 698 9.37 -44.06 28.15
C THR A 698 8.11 -44.01 29.03
N ASP A 699 7.20 -43.06 28.77
CA ASP A 699 5.91 -42.96 29.48
C ASP A 699 4.99 -44.16 29.22
N ILE A 700 4.92 -44.64 27.98
CA ILE A 700 4.16 -45.86 27.63
C ILE A 700 4.79 -47.08 28.31
N ALA A 701 6.12 -47.20 28.28
CA ALA A 701 6.83 -48.30 28.92
C ALA A 701 6.63 -48.31 30.44
N ARG A 702 6.57 -47.16 31.09
CA ARG A 702 6.21 -47.03 32.51
C ARG A 702 4.81 -47.57 32.79
N THR A 703 3.85 -47.27 31.92
CA THR A 703 2.47 -47.76 32.02
C THR A 703 2.42 -49.29 31.87
N LEU A 704 3.12 -49.84 30.88
CA LEU A 704 3.24 -51.29 30.67
C LEU A 704 3.96 -52.00 31.83
N ARG A 705 4.99 -51.37 32.41
CA ARG A 705 5.73 -51.85 33.59
C ARG A 705 4.82 -51.98 34.82
N ASN A 706 3.87 -51.06 34.99
CA ASN A 706 2.88 -51.14 36.07
C ASN A 706 1.95 -52.35 35.88
N ILE A 707 1.39 -52.55 34.67
CA ILE A 707 0.53 -53.71 34.37
C ILE A 707 1.30 -55.03 34.54
N ARG A 708 2.57 -55.07 34.11
CA ARG A 708 3.45 -56.24 34.29
C ARG A 708 3.71 -56.55 35.76
N SER A 709 4.00 -55.52 36.58
CA SER A 709 4.18 -55.68 38.02
C SER A 709 2.88 -56.13 38.71
N ASP A 710 1.72 -55.68 38.25
CA ASP A 710 0.42 -56.10 38.79
C ASP A 710 0.12 -57.57 38.49
N TYR A 711 0.58 -58.09 37.36
CA TYR A 711 0.54 -59.53 37.08
C TYR A 711 1.36 -60.33 38.11
N ASP A 712 2.61 -59.90 38.38
CA ASP A 712 3.46 -60.58 39.36
C ASP A 712 2.89 -60.49 40.79
N ASN A 713 2.29 -59.34 41.13
CA ASN A 713 1.59 -59.16 42.40
C ASN A 713 0.37 -60.08 42.53
N LEU A 714 -0.44 -60.21 41.48
CA LEU A 714 -1.60 -61.10 41.48
C LEU A 714 -1.18 -62.57 41.61
N GLU A 715 -0.11 -62.98 40.93
CA GLU A 715 0.47 -64.32 41.06
C GLU A 715 0.90 -64.60 42.51
N HIS A 716 1.58 -63.63 43.15
CA HIS A 716 1.95 -63.74 44.55
C HIS A 716 0.74 -63.83 45.50
N GLN A 717 -0.29 -63.00 45.29
CA GLN A 717 -1.52 -63.06 46.09
C GLN A 717 -2.26 -64.39 45.94
N LEU A 718 -2.30 -64.96 44.72
CA LEU A 718 -2.86 -66.29 44.48
C LEU A 718 -2.05 -67.39 45.16
N ALA A 719 -0.73 -67.29 45.21
CA ALA A 719 0.10 -68.23 45.95
C ALA A 719 -0.22 -68.20 47.46
N LEU A 720 -0.38 -67.02 48.05
CA LEU A 720 -0.82 -66.86 49.45
C LEU A 720 -2.23 -67.42 49.67
N PHE A 721 -3.15 -67.12 48.75
CA PHE A 721 -4.53 -67.63 48.79
C PHE A 721 -4.57 -69.17 48.74
N ASN A 722 -3.82 -69.78 47.83
CA ASN A 722 -3.70 -71.24 47.72
C ASN A 722 -3.11 -71.86 48.98
N ARG A 723 -2.15 -71.18 49.63
CA ARG A 723 -1.60 -71.63 50.91
C ARG A 723 -2.68 -71.64 52.00
N GLU A 724 -3.51 -70.61 52.09
CA GLU A 724 -4.60 -70.55 53.07
C GLU A 724 -5.66 -71.63 52.85
N ILE A 725 -6.10 -71.86 51.60
CA ILE A 725 -7.05 -72.94 51.28
C ILE A 725 -6.48 -74.32 51.66
N ASN A 726 -5.22 -74.59 51.32
CA ASN A 726 -4.61 -75.91 51.55
C ASN A 726 -4.13 -76.13 53.01
N LYS A 727 -4.23 -75.14 53.91
CA LYS A 727 -3.92 -75.34 55.35
C LYS A 727 -4.80 -76.42 55.98
N ARG A 728 -5.97 -76.69 55.40
CA ARG A 728 -6.91 -77.68 55.91
C ARG A 728 -7.39 -78.53 54.75
N GLN A 729 -7.36 -79.85 54.94
CA GLN A 729 -7.94 -80.76 53.96
C GLN A 729 -9.45 -80.58 53.97
N VAL A 730 -9.99 -80.20 52.83
CA VAL A 730 -11.43 -80.22 52.61
C VAL A 730 -11.68 -81.09 51.38
N SER A 731 -12.46 -82.15 51.56
CA SER A 731 -12.66 -83.25 50.60
C SER A 731 -11.53 -84.30 50.53
N ASN A 732 -11.78 -85.36 49.76
CA ASN A 732 -10.86 -86.45 49.38
C ASN A 732 -9.78 -86.00 48.38
N LEU A 733 -9.41 -84.71 48.36
CA LEU A 733 -8.37 -84.16 47.49
C LEU A 733 -7.09 -83.94 48.31
N ALA A 734 -5.94 -84.22 47.70
CA ALA A 734 -4.63 -83.98 48.31
C ALA A 734 -4.27 -82.50 48.28
N SER A 735 -4.58 -81.80 47.18
CA SER A 735 -4.45 -80.35 47.08
C SER A 735 -5.32 -79.77 45.97
N PHE A 736 -5.77 -78.53 46.16
CA PHE A 736 -6.46 -77.71 45.17
C PHE A 736 -5.72 -76.37 45.03
N ARG A 737 -5.36 -75.98 43.81
CA ARG A 737 -4.69 -74.70 43.53
C ARG A 737 -5.35 -73.98 42.37
N ILE A 738 -5.50 -72.67 42.51
CA ILE A 738 -5.90 -71.77 41.44
C ILE A 738 -4.63 -71.11 40.89
N VAL A 739 -4.38 -71.25 39.60
CA VAL A 739 -3.16 -70.77 38.94
C VAL A 739 -3.51 -69.82 37.79
N LEU A 740 -2.61 -68.87 37.53
CA LEU A 740 -2.68 -68.00 36.35
C LEU A 740 -2.09 -68.76 35.17
N ALA A 741 -2.85 -68.97 34.11
CA ALA A 741 -2.33 -69.42 32.82
C ALA A 741 -1.91 -68.18 32.00
N PRO A 742 -0.61 -67.85 31.90
CA PRO A 742 -0.15 -66.65 31.23
C PRO A 742 -0.43 -66.67 29.72
N ASN A 743 -0.84 -65.52 29.18
CA ASN A 743 -0.74 -65.23 27.76
C ASN A 743 0.71 -64.88 27.42
N LYS A 744 1.47 -65.90 27.03
CA LYS A 744 2.92 -65.79 26.78
C LYS A 744 3.27 -64.76 25.70
N ASP A 745 2.44 -64.63 24.68
CA ASP A 745 2.69 -63.70 23.57
C ASP A 745 2.54 -62.25 24.03
N ALA A 746 1.45 -61.93 24.75
CA ALA A 746 1.22 -60.59 25.29
C ALA A 746 2.33 -60.16 26.27
N LEU A 747 2.71 -61.04 27.21
CA LEU A 747 3.79 -60.75 28.16
C LEU A 747 5.14 -60.54 27.46
N ARG A 748 5.47 -61.36 26.44
CA ARG A 748 6.70 -61.21 25.66
C ARG A 748 6.79 -59.85 24.96
N HIS A 749 5.69 -59.39 24.35
CA HIS A 749 5.67 -58.10 23.67
C HIS A 749 5.72 -56.90 24.65
N ILE A 750 5.10 -57.04 25.83
CA ILE A 750 5.21 -56.05 26.91
C ILE A 750 6.66 -55.95 27.41
N ASP A 751 7.29 -57.09 27.69
CA ASP A 751 8.68 -57.14 28.18
C ASP A 751 9.66 -56.55 27.15
N GLN A 752 9.42 -56.75 25.85
CA GLN A 752 10.20 -56.16 24.76
C GLN A 752 10.15 -54.61 24.74
N ILE A 753 8.97 -54.01 24.95
CA ILE A 753 8.82 -52.54 25.00
C ILE A 753 9.45 -51.99 26.29
N ILE A 754 9.29 -52.67 27.43
CA ILE A 754 9.93 -52.27 28.69
C ILE A 754 11.46 -52.33 28.58
N HIS A 755 12.00 -53.38 27.95
CA HIS A 755 13.44 -53.56 27.77
C HIS A 755 14.03 -52.49 26.84
N SER A 756 13.39 -52.24 25.70
CA SER A 756 13.82 -51.16 24.79
C SER A 756 13.74 -49.78 25.44
N ALA A 757 12.72 -49.50 26.25
CA ALA A 757 12.61 -48.28 27.02
C ALA A 757 13.73 -48.12 28.07
N GLY A 758 14.06 -49.18 28.80
CA GLY A 758 15.14 -49.17 29.80
C GLY A 758 16.51 -48.86 29.19
N GLN A 759 16.79 -49.34 27.97
CA GLN A 759 18.01 -48.98 27.22
C GLN A 759 18.09 -47.48 26.90
N TYR A 760 16.96 -46.77 26.82
CA TYR A 760 16.95 -45.31 26.64
C TYR A 760 17.12 -44.54 27.97
N GLU A 761 16.72 -45.09 29.11
CA GLU A 761 16.83 -44.47 30.45
C GLU A 761 18.27 -44.51 31.01
N GLU A 762 19.04 -45.58 30.73
CA GLU A 762 20.37 -45.81 31.33
C GLU A 762 21.53 -45.00 30.72
N GLY A 763 21.25 -44.12 29.75
CA GLY A 763 22.22 -43.07 29.37
C GLY A 763 23.55 -43.61 28.86
N GLU A 764 23.55 -44.59 27.96
CA GLU A 764 24.69 -44.70 27.07
C GLU A 764 24.72 -43.44 26.19
N THR A 765 25.84 -42.74 26.26
CA THR A 765 26.29 -41.71 25.33
C THR A 765 26.46 -42.31 23.93
N LEU A 766 25.37 -42.82 23.35
CA LEU A 766 25.29 -43.10 21.93
C LEU A 766 25.32 -41.74 21.25
N SER A 767 26.49 -41.45 20.71
CA SER A 767 26.67 -40.44 19.67
C SER A 767 25.48 -40.51 18.73
N VAL A 768 24.96 -39.35 18.32
CA VAL A 768 23.88 -39.23 17.34
C VAL A 768 24.19 -39.97 16.01
N PHE A 769 25.42 -40.47 15.85
CA PHE A 769 25.90 -41.28 14.72
C PHE A 769 25.94 -42.80 14.95
N ASP A 770 25.66 -43.31 16.15
CA ASP A 770 25.50 -44.74 16.39
C ASP A 770 24.06 -45.18 16.02
N LEU A 771 23.76 -45.04 14.74
CA LEU A 771 22.60 -45.60 14.04
C LEU A 771 22.73 -47.13 13.85
N THR A 772 23.33 -47.82 14.81
CA THR A 772 23.23 -49.27 14.94
C THR A 772 22.36 -49.63 16.13
N GLN A 773 21.16 -49.05 16.19
CA GLN A 773 20.03 -49.92 16.51
C GLN A 773 19.97 -50.93 15.38
N SER A 774 20.26 -52.20 15.67
CA SER A 774 20.08 -53.27 14.69
C SER A 774 18.66 -53.11 14.13
N ALA A 775 18.49 -52.99 12.82
CA ALA A 775 17.16 -52.91 12.18
C ALA A 775 16.19 -54.00 12.68
N GLU A 776 16.76 -55.11 13.18
CA GLU A 776 16.10 -56.19 13.87
C GLU A 776 15.41 -55.80 15.20
N GLN A 777 15.99 -54.91 16.01
CA GLN A 777 15.41 -54.44 17.28
C GLN A 777 14.26 -53.46 17.04
N ASP A 778 14.38 -52.59 16.04
CA ASP A 778 13.29 -51.71 15.62
C ASP A 778 12.13 -52.50 15.01
N ALA A 779 12.43 -53.53 14.21
CA ALA A 779 11.42 -54.45 13.69
C ALA A 779 10.69 -55.18 14.81
N LYS A 780 11.41 -55.67 15.84
CA LYS A 780 10.80 -56.33 17.02
C LYS A 780 9.93 -55.36 17.84
N ASN A 781 10.34 -54.10 17.96
CA ASN A 781 9.57 -53.08 18.66
C ASN A 781 8.30 -52.69 17.89
N GLU A 782 8.36 -52.57 16.56
CA GLU A 782 7.17 -52.35 15.73
C GLU A 782 6.23 -53.56 15.72
N GLU A 783 6.76 -54.80 15.65
CA GLU A 783 5.97 -56.02 15.79
C GLU A 783 5.23 -56.06 17.14
N ALA A 784 5.93 -55.68 18.23
CA ALA A 784 5.33 -55.60 19.57
C ALA A 784 4.24 -54.52 19.67
N LYS A 785 4.44 -53.35 19.08
CA LYS A 785 3.42 -52.29 19.01
C LYS A 785 2.20 -52.74 18.22
N GLU A 786 2.39 -53.36 17.05
CA GLU A 786 1.30 -53.83 16.20
C GLU A 786 0.52 -54.97 16.85
N TYR A 787 1.19 -55.89 17.56
CA TYR A 787 0.53 -56.93 18.33
C TYR A 787 -0.33 -56.33 19.45
N LEU A 788 0.21 -55.41 20.26
CA LEU A 788 -0.55 -54.77 21.33
C LEU A 788 -1.70 -53.93 20.77
N ALA A 789 -1.51 -53.20 19.67
CA ALA A 789 -2.58 -52.46 19.01
C ALA A 789 -3.72 -53.39 18.54
N ARG A 790 -3.40 -54.55 17.97
CA ARG A 790 -4.40 -55.57 17.58
C ARG A 790 -5.12 -56.16 18.78
N LEU A 791 -4.39 -56.51 19.84
CA LEU A 791 -4.96 -57.06 21.07
C LEU A 791 -5.90 -56.06 21.74
N VAL A 792 -5.53 -54.78 21.76
CA VAL A 792 -6.31 -53.70 22.34
C VAL A 792 -7.54 -53.34 21.48
N ALA A 793 -7.43 -53.39 20.15
CA ALA A 793 -8.56 -53.21 19.25
C ALA A 793 -9.62 -54.32 19.42
N ALA A 794 -9.20 -55.56 19.66
CA ALA A 794 -10.11 -56.67 19.94
C ALA A 794 -10.86 -56.50 21.27
N ASN A 795 -10.27 -55.78 22.23
CA ASN A 795 -10.77 -55.63 23.60
C ASN A 795 -11.40 -54.27 23.92
N GLY A 796 -11.83 -53.53 22.88
CA GLY A 796 -12.54 -52.26 23.06
C GLY A 796 -11.63 -51.12 23.57
N ASN A 797 -10.41 -51.06 23.05
CA ASN A 797 -9.38 -50.05 23.35
C ASN A 797 -8.73 -50.15 24.74
N GLN A 798 -9.08 -51.16 25.53
CA GLN A 798 -8.51 -51.35 26.86
C GLN A 798 -7.46 -52.47 26.86
N LEU A 799 -6.33 -52.21 27.53
CA LEU A 799 -5.39 -53.22 27.95
C LEU A 799 -5.49 -53.35 29.47
N GLY A 800 -6.11 -54.43 29.94
CA GLY A 800 -6.22 -54.72 31.36
C GLY A 800 -5.37 -55.91 31.76
N LEU A 801 -5.09 -56.00 33.06
CA LEU A 801 -4.49 -57.20 33.65
C LEU A 801 -5.27 -58.48 33.29
N LYS A 802 -6.60 -58.38 33.14
CA LYS A 802 -7.50 -59.46 32.72
C LYS A 802 -7.15 -60.09 31.37
N ASP A 803 -6.44 -59.39 30.49
CA ASP A 803 -6.13 -59.86 29.12
C ASP A 803 -4.79 -60.62 29.07
N LEU A 804 -4.01 -60.56 30.15
CA LEU A 804 -2.68 -61.17 30.24
C LEU A 804 -2.70 -62.63 30.73
N PHE A 805 -3.86 -63.14 31.15
CA PHE A 805 -3.96 -64.49 31.72
C PHE A 805 -5.35 -65.08 31.59
N GLU A 806 -5.46 -66.40 31.71
CA GLU A 806 -6.70 -67.09 32.06
C GLU A 806 -6.57 -67.80 33.41
N LEU A 807 -7.69 -68.07 34.08
CA LEU A 807 -7.66 -68.87 35.29
C LEU A 807 -7.65 -70.36 34.95
N ALA A 808 -6.81 -71.12 35.64
CA ALA A 808 -6.81 -72.57 35.58
C ALA A 808 -6.79 -73.18 36.98
N PHE A 809 -7.34 -74.38 37.10
CA PHE A 809 -7.53 -75.09 38.38
C PHE A 809 -6.69 -76.36 38.37
N GLU A 810 -5.68 -76.43 39.24
CA GLU A 810 -4.83 -77.60 39.43
C GLU A 810 -5.39 -78.44 40.58
N ILE A 811 -5.80 -79.67 40.27
CA ILE A 811 -6.37 -80.60 41.25
C ILE A 811 -5.46 -81.82 41.37
N THR A 812 -5.14 -82.19 42.62
CA THR A 812 -4.39 -83.42 42.93
C THR A 812 -5.26 -84.34 43.77
N LYS A 813 -5.59 -85.53 43.24
CA LYS A 813 -6.28 -86.59 44.00
C LYS A 813 -5.29 -87.32 44.93
N VAL A 814 -5.78 -87.94 45.99
CA VAL A 814 -4.95 -88.73 46.92
C VAL A 814 -4.25 -89.84 46.13
N HIS A 815 -2.90 -89.84 46.12
CA HIS A 815 -2.03 -90.71 45.30
C HIS A 815 -2.07 -90.51 43.76
N GLY A 816 -2.58 -89.38 43.26
CA GLY A 816 -2.60 -89.03 41.83
C GLY A 816 -1.58 -87.96 41.43
N GLN A 817 -1.36 -87.78 40.12
CA GLN A 817 -0.62 -86.62 39.59
C GLN A 817 -1.52 -85.38 39.50
N PRO A 818 -0.95 -84.15 39.53
CA PRO A 818 -1.71 -82.92 39.37
C PRO A 818 -2.27 -82.81 37.95
N VAL A 819 -3.56 -82.48 37.83
CA VAL A 819 -4.23 -82.24 36.54
C VAL A 819 -4.78 -80.81 36.51
N ILE A 820 -4.54 -80.11 35.41
CA ILE A 820 -5.00 -78.73 35.20
C ILE A 820 -6.31 -78.77 34.41
N HIS A 821 -7.34 -78.11 34.95
CA HIS A 821 -8.65 -77.94 34.35
C HIS A 821 -8.90 -76.46 34.06
N THR A 822 -9.56 -76.14 32.94
CA THR A 822 -9.97 -74.77 32.58
C THR A 822 -11.25 -74.34 33.28
N ASP A 823 -12.05 -75.31 33.76
CA ASP A 823 -13.30 -75.06 34.45
C ASP A 823 -13.38 -75.83 35.77
N ILE A 824 -14.04 -75.23 36.75
CA ILE A 824 -14.16 -75.76 38.11
C ILE A 824 -15.18 -76.91 38.19
N ASP A 825 -16.22 -76.87 37.35
CA ASP A 825 -17.33 -77.84 37.39
C ASP A 825 -16.95 -79.21 36.79
N GLY A 826 -16.02 -79.25 35.82
CA GLY A 826 -15.53 -80.49 35.22
C GLY A 826 -14.39 -81.18 35.95
N ALA A 827 -13.89 -80.60 37.06
CA ALA A 827 -12.62 -80.99 37.66
C ALA A 827 -12.75 -81.98 38.84
N ALA A 828 -13.91 -82.03 39.52
CA ALA A 828 -14.14 -82.87 40.70
C ALA A 828 -15.59 -83.40 40.79
N SER A 829 -15.92 -84.18 41.82
CA SER A 829 -17.32 -84.60 42.08
C SER A 829 -18.17 -83.41 42.51
N ASN A 830 -19.48 -83.42 42.23
CA ASN A 830 -20.40 -82.33 42.57
C ASN A 830 -20.23 -81.82 44.01
N GLY A 831 -20.19 -82.73 45.00
CA GLY A 831 -20.00 -82.35 46.40
C GLY A 831 -18.63 -81.70 46.71
N THR A 832 -17.57 -82.12 46.00
CA THR A 832 -16.24 -81.51 46.14
C THR A 832 -16.19 -80.14 45.50
N THR A 833 -16.78 -79.99 44.32
CA THR A 833 -16.88 -78.72 43.60
C THR A 833 -17.66 -77.69 44.42
N MET A 834 -18.79 -78.08 45.01
CA MET A 834 -19.56 -77.24 45.93
C MET A 834 -18.72 -76.79 47.12
N THR A 835 -17.99 -77.72 47.74
CA THR A 835 -17.13 -77.41 48.90
C THR A 835 -16.03 -76.41 48.55
N ILE A 836 -15.36 -76.59 47.41
CA ILE A 836 -14.32 -75.67 46.92
C ILE A 836 -14.91 -74.30 46.58
N LYS A 837 -16.07 -74.24 45.91
CA LYS A 837 -16.77 -72.98 45.60
C LYS A 837 -17.12 -72.21 46.87
N ALA A 838 -17.59 -72.91 47.91
CA ALA A 838 -17.93 -72.30 49.21
C ALA A 838 -16.69 -71.65 49.83
N LEU A 839 -15.62 -72.42 49.99
CA LEU A 839 -14.38 -71.96 50.62
C LEU A 839 -13.73 -70.83 49.83
N THR A 840 -13.69 -70.94 48.51
CA THR A 840 -13.10 -69.91 47.64
C THR A 840 -13.81 -68.57 47.86
N ASN A 841 -15.15 -68.55 47.87
CA ASN A 841 -15.90 -67.32 48.13
C ASN A 841 -15.72 -66.83 49.57
N MET A 842 -15.71 -67.72 50.58
CA MET A 842 -15.45 -67.34 51.98
C MET A 842 -14.08 -66.67 52.14
N TYR A 843 -13.01 -67.26 51.58
CA TYR A 843 -11.67 -66.70 51.67
C TYR A 843 -11.53 -65.38 50.91
N LEU A 844 -12.15 -65.25 49.73
CA LEU A 844 -12.19 -63.96 49.01
C LEU A 844 -12.93 -62.89 49.83
N LEU A 845 -14.04 -63.26 50.47
CA LEU A 845 -14.82 -62.35 51.30
C LEU A 845 -14.04 -61.94 52.56
N LEU A 846 -13.33 -62.87 53.19
CA LEU A 846 -12.37 -62.56 54.26
C LEU A 846 -11.21 -61.67 53.81
N HIS A 847 -10.78 -61.78 52.55
CA HIS A 847 -9.74 -60.91 52.02
C HIS A 847 -10.22 -59.46 51.92
N LEU A 848 -11.50 -59.24 51.59
CA LEU A 848 -12.12 -57.91 51.58
C LEU A 848 -12.31 -57.32 52.98
N MET A 849 -12.40 -58.17 54.01
CA MET A 849 -12.61 -57.76 55.39
C MET A 849 -11.32 -57.46 56.15
N ASP A 850 -11.43 -56.64 57.19
CA ASP A 850 -10.36 -56.45 58.17
C ASP A 850 -10.09 -57.77 58.90
N ARG A 851 -8.82 -58.22 58.91
CA ARG A 851 -8.41 -59.50 59.51
C ARG A 851 -8.74 -59.60 61.00
N GLU A 852 -8.67 -58.50 61.75
CA GLU A 852 -8.91 -58.53 63.19
C GLU A 852 -10.40 -58.59 63.54
N GLN A 853 -11.24 -57.97 62.70
CA GLN A 853 -12.68 -57.91 62.91
C GLN A 853 -13.42 -59.06 62.23
N ALA A 854 -12.93 -59.58 61.11
CA ALA A 854 -13.56 -60.66 60.35
C ALA A 854 -13.76 -61.93 61.19
N GLY A 855 -12.78 -62.30 62.02
CA GLY A 855 -12.86 -63.48 62.89
C GLY A 855 -13.91 -63.36 64.02
N ARG A 856 -14.41 -62.15 64.27
CA ARG A 856 -15.42 -61.85 65.32
C ARG A 856 -16.84 -61.86 64.79
N ILE A 857 -17.05 -61.99 63.48
CA ILE A 857 -18.37 -61.89 62.86
C ILE A 857 -18.82 -63.26 62.33
N ARG A 858 -20.14 -63.47 62.34
CA ARG A 858 -20.83 -64.65 61.81
C ARG A 858 -21.74 -64.23 60.67
N LEU A 859 -21.42 -64.68 59.46
CA LEU A 859 -22.26 -64.52 58.29
C LEU A 859 -22.87 -65.85 57.85
N PRO A 860 -24.18 -65.90 57.58
CA PRO A 860 -24.81 -67.10 57.06
C PRO A 860 -24.43 -67.33 55.59
N TYR A 861 -24.30 -68.59 55.18
CA TYR A 861 -24.20 -69.00 53.78
C TYR A 861 -25.10 -70.21 53.52
N TYR A 862 -25.49 -70.41 52.26
CA TYR A 862 -26.47 -71.43 51.88
C TYR A 862 -25.84 -72.52 51.03
N LEU A 863 -26.12 -73.76 51.39
CA LEU A 863 -25.78 -74.94 50.61
C LEU A 863 -27.08 -75.63 50.19
N ASP A 864 -27.46 -75.43 48.92
CA ASP A 864 -28.53 -76.23 48.30
C ASP A 864 -28.04 -77.65 48.04
N GLU A 865 -28.93 -78.64 48.04
CA GLU A 865 -28.57 -80.04 47.80
C GLU A 865 -27.43 -80.53 48.70
N ALA A 866 -27.41 -80.11 49.97
CA ALA A 866 -26.35 -80.49 50.91
C ALA A 866 -26.15 -82.01 51.03
N ALA A 867 -27.19 -82.80 50.73
CA ALA A 867 -27.15 -84.26 50.66
C ALA A 867 -26.17 -84.83 49.62
N ASP A 868 -25.74 -84.04 48.61
CA ASP A 868 -24.75 -84.44 47.61
C ASP A 868 -23.31 -84.44 48.15
N ILE A 869 -23.11 -83.87 49.35
CA ILE A 869 -21.85 -83.88 50.09
C ILE A 869 -21.95 -84.97 51.16
N ASP A 870 -20.94 -85.84 51.27
CA ASP A 870 -20.90 -86.85 52.34
C ASP A 870 -20.73 -86.22 53.73
N GLU A 871 -21.23 -86.90 54.75
CA GLU A 871 -21.31 -86.40 56.13
C GLU A 871 -19.95 -85.95 56.69
N ARG A 872 -18.85 -86.66 56.37
CA ARG A 872 -17.50 -86.30 56.82
C ARG A 872 -17.04 -85.00 56.20
N ASN A 873 -17.27 -84.82 54.90
CA ASN A 873 -16.93 -83.58 54.20
C ASN A 873 -17.84 -82.41 54.60
N GLN A 874 -19.13 -82.67 54.86
CA GLN A 874 -20.03 -81.67 55.45
C GLN A 874 -19.49 -81.20 56.81
N GLN A 875 -19.12 -82.13 57.70
CA GLN A 875 -18.57 -81.79 59.01
C GLN A 875 -17.28 -80.96 58.90
N ALA A 876 -16.35 -81.36 58.02
CA ALA A 876 -15.12 -80.61 57.77
C ALA A 876 -15.39 -79.19 57.23
N LEU A 877 -16.38 -79.04 56.35
CA LEU A 877 -16.81 -77.74 55.83
C LEU A 877 -17.47 -76.89 56.92
N ILE A 878 -18.32 -77.47 57.77
CA ILE A 878 -18.95 -76.79 58.91
C ILE A 878 -17.90 -76.31 59.90
N GLU A 879 -16.93 -77.15 60.27
CA GLU A 879 -15.86 -76.76 61.19
C GLU A 879 -14.94 -75.68 60.61
N THR A 880 -14.63 -75.78 59.30
CA THR A 880 -13.81 -74.78 58.62
C THR A 880 -14.55 -73.46 58.48
N SER A 881 -15.79 -73.47 57.99
CA SER A 881 -16.64 -72.28 57.85
C SER A 881 -16.88 -71.60 59.20
N ALA A 882 -17.17 -72.37 60.25
CA ALA A 882 -17.28 -71.84 61.60
C ALA A 882 -16.00 -71.11 61.97
N GLN A 883 -14.82 -71.67 61.77
CA GLN A 883 -13.56 -70.99 62.12
C GLN A 883 -13.30 -69.72 61.30
N LEU A 884 -13.78 -69.70 60.06
CA LEU A 884 -13.74 -68.52 59.18
C LEU A 884 -14.82 -67.47 59.50
N GLY A 885 -15.72 -67.70 60.46
CA GLY A 885 -16.79 -66.74 60.79
C GLY A 885 -18.05 -66.88 59.92
N PHE A 886 -18.34 -68.09 59.45
CA PHE A 886 -19.52 -68.38 58.64
C PHE A 886 -20.40 -69.46 59.27
N THR A 887 -21.71 -69.33 59.14
CA THR A 887 -22.69 -70.32 59.61
C THR A 887 -23.45 -70.94 58.43
N PRO A 888 -23.36 -72.26 58.21
CA PRO A 888 -24.07 -72.91 57.12
C PRO A 888 -25.57 -73.04 57.38
N ILE A 889 -26.34 -72.83 56.31
CA ILE A 889 -27.72 -73.27 56.17
C ILE A 889 -27.75 -74.38 55.12
N LEU A 890 -27.91 -75.62 55.59
CA LEU A 890 -27.91 -76.83 54.79
C LEU A 890 -29.33 -77.16 54.34
N ALA A 891 -29.60 -77.05 53.05
CA ALA A 891 -30.90 -77.39 52.49
C ALA A 891 -30.86 -78.69 51.69
N SER A 892 -31.87 -79.52 51.91
CA SER A 892 -31.96 -80.85 51.31
C SER A 892 -33.38 -81.40 51.39
N VAL A 893 -33.60 -82.58 50.82
CA VAL A 893 -34.89 -83.30 50.95
C VAL A 893 -34.98 -83.99 52.32
N LYS A 894 -33.85 -84.49 52.83
CA LYS A 894 -33.73 -85.16 54.14
C LYS A 894 -32.99 -84.28 55.15
N PRO A 895 -33.17 -84.47 56.46
CA PRO A 895 -32.40 -83.74 57.47
C PRO A 895 -30.90 -84.06 57.37
N GLN A 896 -30.05 -83.04 57.53
CA GLN A 896 -28.59 -83.19 57.61
C GLN A 896 -28.16 -83.32 59.06
N VAL A 897 -27.67 -84.50 59.44
CA VAL A 897 -27.29 -84.84 60.83
C VAL A 897 -26.03 -84.12 61.31
N SER A 898 -25.27 -83.51 60.40
CA SER A 898 -24.10 -82.68 60.68
C SER A 898 -24.47 -81.28 61.23
N ALA A 899 -25.73 -80.85 61.07
CA ALA A 899 -26.23 -79.58 61.60
C ALA A 899 -26.56 -79.67 63.11
N HIS A 900 -26.71 -78.52 63.77
CA HIS A 900 -27.07 -78.46 65.19
C HIS A 900 -28.59 -78.42 65.40
N VAL A 901 -29.30 -77.74 64.50
CA VAL A 901 -30.75 -77.61 64.51
C VAL A 901 -31.28 -78.06 63.16
N ALA A 902 -32.38 -78.81 63.16
CA ALA A 902 -33.12 -79.19 61.97
C ALA A 902 -34.54 -78.63 62.01
N ILE A 903 -35.02 -78.10 60.89
CA ILE A 903 -36.35 -77.54 60.71
C ILE A 903 -37.04 -78.29 59.56
N ASP A 904 -38.25 -78.75 59.87
CA ASP A 904 -39.11 -79.53 58.97
C ASP A 904 -40.13 -78.61 58.30
N LEU A 905 -39.91 -78.24 57.03
CA LEU A 905 -40.85 -77.37 56.34
C LEU A 905 -42.16 -78.08 55.96
N GLU A 906 -42.15 -79.40 55.80
CA GLU A 906 -43.37 -80.16 55.52
C GLU A 906 -44.28 -80.21 56.74
N GLY A 907 -43.70 -80.44 57.92
CA GLY A 907 -44.43 -80.44 59.19
C GLY A 907 -45.05 -79.09 59.55
N GLY A 908 -44.40 -77.98 59.18
CA GLY A 908 -44.91 -76.62 59.39
C GLY A 908 -45.87 -76.11 58.32
N SER A 909 -46.10 -76.86 57.23
CA SER A 909 -46.94 -76.41 56.11
C SER A 909 -48.43 -76.61 56.39
N GLY A 910 -49.20 -75.52 56.41
CA GLY A 910 -50.66 -75.55 56.59
C GLY A 910 -51.44 -74.80 55.49
N PRO A 911 -52.79 -74.80 55.57
CA PRO A 911 -53.65 -74.10 54.60
C PRO A 911 -53.48 -72.58 54.59
N ASN A 912 -52.96 -72.00 55.68
CA ASN A 912 -52.67 -70.57 55.82
C ASN A 912 -51.20 -70.20 55.51
N GLY A 913 -50.42 -71.13 54.94
CA GLY A 913 -48.99 -70.99 54.71
C GLY A 913 -48.15 -71.79 55.72
N ILE A 914 -46.84 -71.59 55.67
CA ILE A 914 -45.86 -72.28 56.52
C ILE A 914 -45.75 -71.54 57.86
N TYR A 915 -45.96 -72.26 58.97
CA TYR A 915 -45.82 -71.76 60.35
C TYR A 915 -44.71 -72.55 61.06
N ILE A 916 -43.66 -71.87 61.49
CA ILE A 916 -42.49 -72.43 62.18
C ILE A 916 -42.10 -71.48 63.30
N ASP A 917 -42.23 -71.94 64.54
CA ASP A 917 -41.80 -71.22 65.75
C ASP A 917 -40.63 -71.93 66.46
N GLU A 918 -40.27 -71.49 67.67
CA GLU A 918 -39.18 -72.10 68.44
C GLU A 918 -39.48 -73.54 68.90
N ALA A 919 -40.75 -73.93 69.02
CA ALA A 919 -41.14 -75.29 69.42
C ALA A 919 -40.92 -76.31 68.29
N ASP A 920 -40.90 -75.87 67.04
CA ASP A 920 -40.64 -76.70 65.87
C ASP A 920 -39.15 -77.02 65.66
N TRP A 921 -38.25 -76.41 66.43
CA TRP A 921 -36.80 -76.61 66.31
C TRP A 921 -36.36 -77.98 66.85
N LYS A 922 -35.83 -78.83 65.96
CA LYS A 922 -35.30 -80.15 66.33
C LYS A 922 -33.79 -80.07 66.57
N PHE A 923 -33.36 -80.14 67.83
CA PHE A 923 -31.93 -80.14 68.17
C PHE A 923 -31.29 -81.50 67.91
N ILE A 924 -30.23 -81.50 67.09
CA ILE A 924 -29.45 -82.70 66.78
C ILE A 924 -28.32 -82.82 67.80
N LYS A 925 -28.18 -84.00 68.41
CA LYS A 925 -27.06 -84.31 69.31
C LYS A 925 -26.43 -85.65 68.91
N PRO A 926 -25.09 -85.77 68.97
CA PRO A 926 -24.43 -87.06 68.85
C PRO A 926 -25.01 -88.02 69.89
N ARG A 927 -25.37 -89.23 69.46
CA ARG A 927 -25.79 -90.26 70.40
C ARG A 927 -24.57 -90.59 71.27
N GLU A 928 -24.64 -90.27 72.57
CA GLU A 928 -23.60 -90.66 73.51
C GLU A 928 -23.37 -92.16 73.35
N LYS A 929 -22.14 -92.54 72.97
CA LYS A 929 -21.72 -93.93 73.08
C LYS A 929 -21.83 -94.26 74.55
N ALA A 930 -22.77 -95.14 74.91
CA ALA A 930 -22.75 -95.81 76.20
C ALA A 930 -21.32 -96.25 76.46
N ALA A 931 -20.71 -95.77 77.54
CA ALA A 931 -19.34 -96.08 77.88
C ALA A 931 -19.20 -97.60 77.91
N SER A 932 -18.50 -98.17 76.92
CA SER A 932 -18.04 -99.55 77.00
C SER A 932 -17.11 -99.63 78.20
N PRO A 933 -17.37 -100.50 79.19
CA PRO A 933 -16.52 -100.63 80.36
C PRO A 933 -15.30 -101.46 79.95
N ALA A 934 -14.23 -100.80 79.51
CA ALA A 934 -12.94 -101.44 79.34
C ALA A 934 -11.82 -100.42 79.46
N THR A 935 -10.78 -100.82 80.17
CA THR A 935 -9.49 -100.13 80.41
C THR A 935 -9.46 -99.04 81.49
N ALA A 936 -9.90 -99.42 82.69
CA ALA A 936 -9.19 -99.01 83.90
C ALA A 936 -8.15 -100.11 84.22
N GLU A 937 -6.97 -100.02 83.64
CA GLU A 937 -5.75 -100.67 84.14
C GLU A 937 -4.52 -100.13 83.40
N ALA A 938 -3.44 -99.95 84.14
CA ALA A 938 -2.14 -99.41 83.74
C ALA A 938 -2.04 -97.88 83.63
N THR A 939 -1.72 -97.23 84.76
CA THR A 939 -0.34 -96.76 85.03
C THR A 939 -0.29 -96.00 86.36
N GLY A 940 0.13 -96.71 87.41
CA GLY A 940 0.82 -96.10 88.54
C GLY A 940 2.31 -96.33 88.35
N SER A 941 3.10 -95.26 88.26
CA SER A 941 4.45 -95.22 88.82
C SER A 941 4.90 -93.77 88.94
N GLU A 942 5.35 -93.47 90.15
CA GLU A 942 5.84 -92.20 90.68
C GLU A 942 7.06 -91.68 89.90
N VAL A 943 7.23 -90.36 89.79
CA VAL A 943 8.43 -89.64 90.28
C VAL A 943 8.02 -88.19 90.64
N GLU A 944 8.35 -87.81 91.88
CA GLU A 944 8.15 -86.52 92.56
C GLU A 944 9.28 -85.49 92.21
N PRO A 945 9.32 -84.25 92.77
CA PRO A 945 9.50 -83.03 91.98
C PRO A 945 10.84 -82.30 92.17
N ALA A 946 11.07 -81.28 91.33
CA ALA A 946 11.83 -80.06 91.65
C ALA A 946 11.26 -78.88 90.87
#